data_AF-Q54M46-F1
#
_entry.id   AF-Q54M46-F1
#
_cell.length_a   1.000
_cell.length_b   1.000
_cell.length_c   1.000
_cell.angle_alpha   90.00
_cell.angle_beta   90.00
_cell.angle_gamma   90.00
#
_symmetry.space_group_name_H-M   'P 1'
#
loop_
_entity.id
_entity.type
_entity.pdbx_description
1 polymer ?
#
loop_
_entity_poly.entity_id
_entity_poly.type
_entity_poly.pdbx_seq_one_letter_code
_entity_poly.pdbx_strand_id
1 'polypeptide(L)'
;MKRRGFILFFFLFIFLKLNQTTMVESEYKCLYNLLSKILNVSKNFYKESKNRYALCQTEDKFNSKWAECSNGLVGFIYLGGNNKSTIFSNNDFNCFSSLHFINFLFGLPNNLVSLKSHSSDGSLIDMDVNANKTISFNFLYIYQLTIKRDFNIYFSNFVNIVDFEIETLESNYQINYINDLVKFKIFNHVSFSSNNIPSMNYIQTYMLNINLNSNFNMESFSNFSTYTKIGTIELTPSDPSMIFPFPFLPSIQSLTINYQIDKPSDFIDLSKFEILTTLKLTNVGVLFNIDGELPFINTQNIYNFINFIYILFSIREFSNGKINYLNYTNLPPNLRYLTMENDGMTGTIPTKYPDNFLTLFLMGNKLTGELDESWFDKIYDFDISDNYIDIYLPSCFKCHYLQPSISRPISGNRFKNFDPNNLEPCLSIELNLSYNNSTDELLLYGSDLGDSMSMKILDNPILVIVYGELCKEYRIFKLAWKIGEVPKAINLTFPFLPQGQRTFEISAYNEFLPQIDSIIRYSDYFIISGKYFAYNQSVTTVLISNHSCSIITSNFNEIQCYLSNSNQIINNEELITSIIQVMNVSSTFNFRVNQACNGNNCPIADCNKYGEYNYESGVCDCYSNEWRGYSCQLKSLNCLSNDCSGNGYCNNIIGKCECNTNRVFDDCSGILCNNGHGCFNGGNCNFQNGVCNCSSKWIESSGCATPKQSIDSQQLVQIKNDRNLTLFGWFGNINIFLTVLIDGKICDIISNNNETIQCIPPYYSCDSIKTSSLKLSVSQNNYIWDGIYNPIFINGCSNSNEGSSNSISCSNSNEGSISNSINCSNSGSNENKKEKENSSSSSSKKLIIISFGFFKNNYLNYIKIKINSNEYDDDDDDQPDNFSKNNINLVNLQSK
;
A
#
# COMPACT_ATOMS: atom_id res chain seq x y z
N MET A 1 26.82 18.53 46.58
CA MET A 1 25.70 17.65 46.18
C MET A 1 26.11 16.22 45.80
N LYS A 2 27.21 15.97 45.07
CA LYS A 2 27.61 14.60 44.65
C LYS A 2 27.79 13.57 45.79
N ARG A 3 28.23 14.00 46.99
CA ARG A 3 28.46 13.09 48.14
C ARG A 3 27.18 12.56 48.81
N ARG A 4 26.05 13.31 48.74
CA ARG A 4 24.75 12.86 49.28
C ARG A 4 24.07 11.85 48.37
N GLY A 5 24.20 12.03 47.04
CA GLY A 5 23.67 11.07 46.06
C GLY A 5 24.32 9.70 46.18
N PHE A 6 25.64 9.64 46.41
CA PHE A 6 26.35 8.37 46.57
C PHE A 6 25.90 7.60 47.83
N ILE A 7 25.70 8.30 48.95
CA ILE A 7 25.21 7.67 50.19
C ILE A 7 23.78 7.15 49.99
N LEU A 8 22.90 7.92 49.34
CA LEU A 8 21.53 7.47 49.09
C LEU A 8 21.49 6.27 48.15
N PHE A 9 22.32 6.26 47.10
CA PHE A 9 22.42 5.13 46.16
C PHE A 9 23.02 3.89 46.84
N PHE A 10 24.00 4.07 47.72
CA PHE A 10 24.61 2.98 48.49
C PHE A 10 23.62 2.38 49.50
N PHE A 11 22.82 3.21 50.18
CA PHE A 11 21.73 2.73 51.03
C PHE A 11 20.64 2.05 50.22
N LEU A 12 20.27 2.57 49.04
CA LEU A 12 19.29 1.91 48.18
C LEU A 12 19.78 0.53 47.73
N PHE A 13 21.06 0.40 47.38
CA PHE A 13 21.68 -0.89 47.03
C PHE A 13 21.73 -1.86 48.22
N ILE A 14 21.99 -1.34 49.43
CA ILE A 14 21.97 -2.13 50.66
C ILE A 14 20.54 -2.57 51.01
N PHE A 15 19.53 -1.70 50.89
CA PHE A 15 18.13 -2.04 51.13
C PHE A 15 17.57 -3.02 50.10
N LEU A 16 17.95 -2.88 48.82
CA LEU A 16 17.60 -3.84 47.77
C LEU A 16 18.24 -5.22 48.03
N LYS A 17 19.43 -5.28 48.65
CA LYS A 17 20.04 -6.55 49.07
C LYS A 17 19.48 -7.10 50.39
N LEU A 18 19.03 -6.25 51.32
CA LEU A 18 18.57 -6.69 52.66
C LEU A 18 17.15 -7.25 52.68
N ASN A 19 16.34 -7.04 51.64
CA ASN A 19 14.99 -7.60 51.57
C ASN A 19 14.92 -9.02 51.01
N GLN A 20 16.06 -9.72 50.86
CA GLN A 20 16.00 -11.16 50.62
C GLN A 20 15.50 -11.85 51.90
N THR A 21 14.21 -12.18 51.91
CA THR A 21 13.60 -13.02 52.95
C THR A 21 14.37 -14.32 53.02
N THR A 22 14.99 -14.59 54.17
CA THR A 22 15.72 -15.83 54.39
C THR A 22 14.77 -17.02 54.23
N MET A 23 15.22 -18.04 53.50
CA MET A 23 14.40 -19.22 53.24
C MET A 23 14.04 -19.93 54.54
N VAL A 24 12.79 -20.38 54.68
CA VAL A 24 12.34 -21.15 55.84
C VAL A 24 13.23 -22.38 56.00
N GLU A 25 13.62 -22.72 57.23
CA GLU A 25 14.65 -23.74 57.49
C GLU A 25 14.32 -25.13 56.90
N SER A 26 13.04 -25.51 56.89
CA SER A 26 12.58 -26.76 56.26
C SER A 26 12.76 -26.75 54.74
N GLU A 27 12.35 -25.67 54.09
CA GLU A 27 12.50 -25.44 52.64
C GLU A 27 13.98 -25.40 52.24
N TYR A 28 14.82 -24.73 53.04
CA TYR A 28 16.26 -24.66 52.82
C TYR A 28 16.90 -26.04 52.86
N LYS A 29 16.59 -26.85 53.88
CA LYS A 29 17.10 -28.22 53.98
C LYS A 29 16.62 -29.08 52.81
N CYS A 30 15.35 -28.92 52.42
CA CYS A 30 14.77 -29.61 51.27
C CYS A 30 15.54 -29.30 49.99
N LEU A 31 15.68 -28.01 49.66
CA LEU A 31 16.38 -27.56 48.47
C LEU A 31 17.87 -27.92 48.49
N TYR A 32 18.53 -27.76 49.64
CA TYR A 32 19.94 -28.13 49.78
C TYR A 32 20.15 -29.63 49.51
N ASN A 33 19.30 -30.49 50.07
CA ASN A 33 19.39 -31.94 49.85
C ASN A 33 19.11 -32.31 48.39
N LEU A 34 18.09 -31.70 47.78
CA LEU A 34 17.75 -31.88 46.38
C LEU A 34 18.94 -31.49 45.47
N LEU A 35 19.47 -30.27 45.63
CA LEU A 35 20.57 -29.76 44.81
C LEU A 35 21.89 -30.50 45.06
N SER A 36 22.13 -31.00 46.28
CA SER A 36 23.33 -31.79 46.60
C SER A 36 23.38 -33.13 45.86
N LYS A 37 22.25 -33.63 45.36
CA LYS A 37 22.21 -34.86 44.55
C LYS A 37 22.71 -34.65 43.12
N ILE A 38 22.57 -33.45 42.59
CA ILE A 38 22.92 -33.12 41.19
C ILE A 38 24.19 -32.29 41.06
N LEU A 39 24.55 -31.54 42.10
CA LEU A 39 25.65 -30.58 42.06
C LEU A 39 26.46 -30.63 43.36
N ASN A 40 27.70 -30.18 43.28
CA ASN A 40 28.45 -29.81 44.46
C ASN A 40 28.03 -28.40 44.90
N VAL A 41 27.05 -28.32 45.81
CA VAL A 41 26.49 -27.05 46.30
C VAL A 41 27.58 -26.09 46.77
N SER A 42 28.62 -26.59 47.43
CA SER A 42 29.74 -25.77 47.91
C SER A 42 30.60 -25.15 46.82
N LYS A 43 30.67 -25.81 45.65
CA LYS A 43 31.39 -25.33 44.48
C LYS A 43 30.55 -24.34 43.68
N ASN A 44 29.24 -24.58 43.60
CA ASN A 44 28.36 -23.88 42.67
C ASN A 44 27.67 -22.65 43.27
N PHE A 45 27.43 -22.61 44.59
CA PHE A 45 26.71 -21.52 45.25
C PHE A 45 27.59 -20.75 46.25
N TYR A 46 27.24 -19.49 46.46
CA TYR A 46 27.89 -18.64 47.47
C TYR A 46 27.35 -18.95 48.86
N LYS A 47 28.22 -18.89 49.88
CA LYS A 47 27.80 -18.98 51.28
C LYS A 47 27.15 -17.66 51.72
N GLU A 48 25.93 -17.76 52.23
CA GLU A 48 25.22 -16.66 52.89
C GLU A 48 25.63 -16.56 54.36
N SER A 49 25.87 -17.70 55.02
CA SER A 49 26.33 -17.78 56.40
C SER A 49 27.19 -19.03 56.63
N LYS A 50 27.72 -19.24 57.85
CA LYS A 50 28.65 -20.33 58.19
C LYS A 50 28.17 -21.71 57.68
N ASN A 51 26.85 -21.95 57.75
CA ASN A 51 26.22 -23.22 57.41
C ASN A 51 25.12 -23.10 56.33
N ARG A 52 24.99 -21.95 55.64
CA ARG A 52 23.95 -21.75 54.61
C ARG A 52 24.50 -21.20 53.31
N TYR A 53 23.98 -21.71 52.21
CA TYR A 53 24.24 -21.23 50.85
C TYR A 53 23.05 -20.41 50.36
N ALA A 54 23.32 -19.39 49.55
CA ALA A 54 22.25 -18.67 48.87
C ALA A 54 21.79 -19.55 47.70
N LEU A 55 20.59 -20.14 47.85
CA LEU A 55 20.00 -21.09 46.87
C LEU A 55 18.77 -20.52 46.14
N CYS A 56 18.11 -19.50 46.71
CA CYS A 56 16.94 -18.85 46.14
C CYS A 56 17.34 -17.66 45.27
N GLN A 57 16.79 -17.56 44.05
CA GLN A 57 17.00 -16.43 43.12
C GLN A 57 18.48 -16.13 42.80
N THR A 58 19.37 -17.04 43.17
CA THR A 58 20.80 -16.94 42.89
C THR A 58 21.13 -17.79 41.70
N GLU A 59 21.65 -17.13 40.68
CA GLU A 59 22.43 -17.79 39.66
C GLU A 59 23.63 -18.47 40.31
N ASP A 60 23.87 -19.72 39.94
CA ASP A 60 25.12 -20.38 40.29
C ASP A 60 26.30 -19.72 39.57
N LYS A 61 27.52 -20.22 39.81
CA LYS A 61 28.72 -19.71 39.12
C LYS A 61 28.70 -19.87 37.58
N PHE A 62 27.71 -20.54 37.02
CA PHE A 62 27.50 -20.76 35.59
C PHE A 62 26.25 -20.04 35.07
N ASN A 63 25.75 -19.03 35.80
CA ASN A 63 24.59 -18.22 35.45
C ASN A 63 23.28 -19.02 35.32
N SER A 64 23.18 -20.18 35.96
CA SER A 64 21.95 -20.98 35.97
C SER A 64 21.17 -20.70 37.25
N LYS A 65 19.89 -20.33 37.13
CA LYS A 65 18.97 -20.25 38.27
C LYS A 65 18.43 -21.62 38.58
N TRP A 66 18.39 -21.98 39.86
CA TRP A 66 17.99 -23.32 40.32
C TRP A 66 16.69 -23.34 41.11
N ALA A 67 16.34 -22.21 41.74
CA ALA A 67 15.07 -22.06 42.43
C ALA A 67 14.66 -20.58 42.51
N GLU A 68 13.36 -20.32 42.45
CA GLU A 68 12.78 -19.03 42.85
C GLU A 68 11.91 -19.19 44.07
N CYS A 69 12.05 -18.23 44.97
CA CYS A 69 11.39 -18.26 46.27
C CYS A 69 10.65 -16.96 46.49
N SER A 70 9.51 -17.05 47.15
CA SER A 70 8.70 -15.91 47.59
C SER A 70 8.42 -16.07 49.07
N ASN A 71 8.66 -15.02 49.86
CA ASN A 71 8.50 -15.03 51.31
C ASN A 71 9.22 -16.19 52.02
N GLY A 72 10.40 -16.56 51.51
CA GLY A 72 11.22 -17.65 52.04
C GLY A 72 10.73 -19.07 51.71
N LEU A 73 9.71 -19.23 50.88
CA LEU A 73 9.19 -20.53 50.43
C LEU A 73 9.58 -20.78 48.97
N VAL A 74 9.95 -22.01 48.62
CA VAL A 74 10.34 -22.36 47.24
C VAL A 74 9.08 -22.51 46.40
N GLY A 75 8.93 -21.66 45.38
CA GLY A 75 7.80 -21.69 44.45
C GLY A 75 8.14 -22.38 43.12
N PHE A 76 9.39 -22.18 42.67
CA PHE A 76 9.90 -22.67 41.39
C PHE A 76 11.20 -23.43 41.63
N ILE A 77 11.38 -24.56 40.96
CA ILE A 77 12.64 -25.29 40.92
C ILE A 77 13.01 -25.52 39.45
N TYR A 78 14.25 -25.22 39.10
CA TYR A 78 14.84 -25.48 37.80
C TYR A 78 15.97 -26.50 38.01
N LEU A 79 15.78 -27.72 37.56
CA LEU A 79 16.77 -28.79 37.70
C LEU A 79 17.54 -28.95 36.39
N GLY A 80 18.70 -28.31 36.34
CA GLY A 80 19.76 -28.59 35.38
C GLY A 80 20.79 -29.64 35.86
N GLY A 81 21.73 -30.07 35.03
CA GLY A 81 22.86 -30.92 35.41
C GLY A 81 23.15 -32.06 34.45
N ASN A 82 24.42 -32.22 34.08
CA ASN A 82 24.88 -33.27 33.17
C ASN A 82 24.78 -34.70 33.75
N ASN A 83 24.41 -34.85 35.02
CA ASN A 83 24.47 -36.13 35.70
C ASN A 83 23.20 -36.96 35.47
N LYS A 84 23.14 -37.66 34.33
CA LYS A 84 22.04 -38.57 33.94
C LYS A 84 21.79 -39.72 34.94
N SER A 85 22.67 -39.93 35.91
CA SER A 85 22.57 -41.03 36.89
C SER A 85 21.87 -40.65 38.20
N THR A 86 21.62 -39.36 38.45
CA THR A 86 21.06 -38.92 39.74
C THR A 86 19.62 -39.36 39.89
N ILE A 87 19.37 -40.22 40.88
CA ILE A 87 18.03 -40.72 41.22
C ILE A 87 17.34 -39.71 42.14
N PHE A 88 16.29 -39.07 41.64
CA PHE A 88 15.36 -38.36 42.50
C PHE A 88 14.32 -39.34 43.06
N SER A 89 13.79 -38.99 44.22
CA SER A 89 12.73 -39.69 44.90
C SER A 89 11.65 -38.70 45.27
N ASN A 90 10.46 -39.22 45.49
CA ASN A 90 9.34 -38.42 45.93
C ASN A 90 9.63 -37.57 47.19
N ASN A 91 10.40 -38.13 48.13
CA ASN A 91 10.82 -37.46 49.36
C ASN A 91 11.69 -36.23 49.13
N ASP A 92 12.30 -36.06 47.95
CA ASP A 92 13.12 -34.89 47.65
C ASP A 92 12.29 -33.63 47.37
N PHE A 93 10.99 -33.79 47.12
CA PHE A 93 10.08 -32.68 46.78
C PHE A 93 8.92 -32.53 47.76
N ASN A 94 8.57 -33.59 48.49
CA ASN A 94 7.52 -33.57 49.51
C ASN A 94 7.75 -32.55 50.63
N CYS A 95 8.94 -31.98 50.80
CA CYS A 95 9.23 -31.02 51.85
C CYS A 95 9.01 -29.55 51.44
N PHE A 96 8.62 -29.28 50.19
CA PHE A 96 8.25 -27.94 49.74
C PHE A 96 6.74 -27.71 49.87
N SER A 97 6.37 -26.69 50.65
CA SER A 97 4.98 -26.34 50.96
C SER A 97 4.31 -25.47 49.90
N SER A 98 5.10 -24.73 49.10
CA SER A 98 4.61 -23.76 48.12
C SER A 98 5.07 -24.04 46.69
N LEU A 99 5.66 -25.21 46.45
CA LEU A 99 6.16 -25.58 45.13
C LEU A 99 4.97 -25.74 44.17
N HIS A 100 4.97 -24.93 43.11
CA HIS A 100 3.92 -24.92 42.09
C HIS A 100 4.49 -24.88 40.66
N PHE A 101 5.82 -24.90 40.52
CA PHE A 101 6.52 -25.01 39.25
C PHE A 101 7.78 -25.88 39.41
N ILE A 102 7.97 -26.85 38.51
CA ILE A 102 9.23 -27.58 38.35
C ILE A 102 9.56 -27.63 36.87
N ASN A 103 10.80 -27.27 36.52
CA ASN A 103 11.36 -27.42 35.18
C ASN A 103 12.54 -28.38 35.25
N PHE A 104 12.46 -29.50 34.54
CA PHE A 104 13.58 -30.41 34.33
C PHE A 104 14.24 -30.05 33.01
N LEU A 105 15.48 -29.54 33.07
CA LEU A 105 16.27 -29.20 31.89
C LEU A 105 17.01 -30.42 31.30
N PHE A 106 16.88 -31.60 31.93
CA PHE A 106 17.53 -32.85 31.56
C PHE A 106 16.54 -34.00 31.75
N GLY A 107 16.65 -35.05 30.93
CA GLY A 107 15.76 -36.20 31.00
C GLY A 107 15.59 -36.78 32.40
N LEU A 108 14.35 -37.08 32.76
CA LEU A 108 14.00 -37.65 34.06
C LEU A 108 14.82 -38.93 34.34
N PRO A 109 15.38 -39.10 35.55
CA PRO A 109 16.02 -40.35 35.91
C PRO A 109 14.99 -41.48 35.87
N ASN A 110 15.39 -42.62 35.30
CA ASN A 110 14.52 -43.74 34.89
C ASN A 110 13.59 -44.32 35.97
N ASN A 111 13.86 -44.02 37.23
CA ASN A 111 13.16 -44.52 38.40
C ASN A 111 12.38 -43.44 39.14
N LEU A 112 12.32 -42.21 38.61
CA LEU A 112 11.35 -41.21 39.04
C LEU A 112 9.97 -41.60 38.51
N VAL A 113 9.49 -42.72 39.02
CA VAL A 113 8.21 -43.32 38.65
C VAL A 113 7.08 -42.48 39.18
N SER A 114 7.21 -41.96 40.41
CA SER A 114 6.25 -41.12 41.16
C SER A 114 6.98 -40.00 41.90
N LEU A 115 6.34 -38.86 42.01
CA LEU A 115 6.80 -37.66 42.71
C LEU A 115 5.52 -37.25 43.55
N LYS A 116 5.49 -36.45 44.63
CA LYS A 116 4.30 -35.98 45.41
C LYS A 116 4.64 -34.61 46.02
N SER A 117 3.68 -33.68 45.99
CA SER A 117 3.83 -32.38 46.64
C SER A 117 3.32 -32.45 48.07
N HIS A 118 3.83 -31.65 49.00
CA HIS A 118 3.16 -31.50 50.30
C HIS A 118 1.83 -30.74 50.20
N SER A 119 1.70 -29.86 49.20
CA SER A 119 0.52 -29.00 49.02
C SER A 119 -0.69 -29.71 48.42
N SER A 120 -0.57 -31.00 48.08
CA SER A 120 -1.67 -31.80 47.56
C SER A 120 -1.51 -33.27 47.94
N ASP A 121 -2.61 -33.97 48.19
CA ASP A 121 -2.61 -35.42 48.43
C ASP A 121 -2.20 -36.26 47.19
N GLY A 122 -1.76 -35.61 46.12
CA GLY A 122 -1.49 -36.18 44.81
C GLY A 122 -0.02 -36.40 44.50
N SER A 123 0.29 -37.43 43.70
CA SER A 123 1.64 -37.67 43.20
C SER A 123 2.01 -36.78 42.01
N LEU A 124 3.04 -35.91 42.17
CA LEU A 124 3.71 -35.06 41.20
C LEU A 124 3.88 -35.70 39.80
N ILE A 125 4.32 -36.97 39.63
CA ILE A 125 4.43 -37.66 38.32
C ILE A 125 4.46 -39.19 38.54
N ASP A 126 3.33 -39.91 38.67
CA ASP A 126 3.32 -41.40 38.66
C ASP A 126 3.14 -41.96 37.24
N MET A 127 4.19 -42.02 36.42
CA MET A 127 4.08 -42.44 35.01
C MET A 127 3.83 -43.94 34.85
N ASP A 128 4.02 -44.74 35.90
CA ASP A 128 4.20 -46.20 35.78
C ASP A 128 3.15 -47.03 36.53
N VAL A 129 2.06 -46.42 37.02
CA VAL A 129 0.99 -47.15 37.71
C VAL A 129 -0.39 -46.75 37.21
N ASN A 130 -1.08 -47.75 36.64
CA ASN A 130 -2.52 -47.86 36.44
C ASN A 130 -3.34 -46.98 37.42
N ALA A 131 -4.12 -46.07 36.83
CA ALA A 131 -5.33 -45.44 37.36
C ALA A 131 -5.26 -44.75 38.74
N ASN A 132 -5.57 -43.45 38.74
CA ASN A 132 -6.07 -42.64 39.88
C ASN A 132 -5.07 -41.82 40.70
N LYS A 133 -4.00 -41.25 40.15
CA LYS A 133 -3.19 -40.27 40.92
C LYS A 133 -3.03 -38.92 40.23
N THR A 134 -3.31 -37.89 41.00
CA THR A 134 -3.50 -36.51 40.55
C THR A 134 -2.21 -35.68 40.70
N ILE A 135 -1.91 -34.87 39.70
CA ILE A 135 -0.81 -33.89 39.64
C ILE A 135 -1.42 -32.51 39.94
N SER A 136 -0.83 -31.78 40.90
CA SER A 136 -1.44 -30.57 41.48
C SER A 136 -0.74 -29.25 41.15
N PHE A 137 0.13 -29.21 40.16
CA PHE A 137 0.85 -28.00 39.75
C PHE A 137 -0.04 -27.19 38.82
N ASN A 138 0.14 -25.88 38.79
CA ASN A 138 -0.48 -25.07 37.75
C ASN A 138 0.32 -25.17 36.43
N PHE A 139 1.63 -25.42 36.52
CA PHE A 139 2.54 -25.47 35.38
C PHE A 139 3.46 -26.69 35.48
N LEU A 140 3.56 -27.48 34.42
CA LEU A 140 4.46 -28.64 34.33
C LEU A 140 5.25 -28.58 33.02
N TYR A 141 6.58 -28.45 33.12
CA TYR A 141 7.49 -28.44 31.97
C TYR A 141 8.56 -29.52 32.14
N ILE A 142 8.58 -30.48 31.23
CA ILE A 142 9.56 -31.56 31.18
C ILE A 142 10.20 -31.54 29.79
N TYR A 143 11.44 -31.10 29.72
CA TYR A 143 12.21 -31.12 28.48
C TYR A 143 13.08 -32.39 28.45
N GLN A 144 13.23 -32.99 27.27
CA GLN A 144 14.12 -34.13 27.02
C GLN A 144 13.80 -35.42 27.81
N LEU A 145 12.52 -35.72 28.04
CA LEU A 145 12.10 -36.95 28.70
C LEU A 145 12.61 -38.18 27.93
N THR A 146 13.43 -39.01 28.58
CA THR A 146 13.86 -40.30 28.02
C THR A 146 12.92 -41.40 28.50
N ILE A 147 12.13 -41.97 27.58
CA ILE A 147 11.28 -43.13 27.86
C ILE A 147 12.03 -44.44 27.58
N LYS A 148 11.82 -45.44 28.43
CA LYS A 148 12.49 -46.76 28.39
C LYS A 148 11.56 -47.95 28.17
N ARG A 149 10.28 -47.67 27.99
CA ARG A 149 9.21 -48.60 27.67
C ARG A 149 8.05 -47.79 27.10
N ASP A 150 7.04 -48.46 26.57
CA ASP A 150 5.85 -47.75 26.10
C ASP A 150 5.09 -47.14 27.29
N PHE A 151 4.61 -45.91 27.12
CA PHE A 151 3.94 -45.13 28.15
C PHE A 151 2.58 -44.62 27.67
N ASN A 152 1.59 -44.69 28.57
CA ASN A 152 0.30 -44.06 28.40
C ASN A 152 0.12 -42.97 29.46
N ILE A 153 -0.14 -41.75 29.04
CA ILE A 153 -0.38 -40.60 29.92
C ILE A 153 -1.85 -40.22 29.85
N TYR A 154 -2.53 -40.24 31.01
CA TYR A 154 -3.96 -39.98 31.12
C TYR A 154 -4.22 -38.51 31.47
N PHE A 155 -5.12 -37.83 30.76
CA PHE A 155 -5.43 -36.42 31.01
C PHE A 155 -6.07 -36.17 32.38
N SER A 156 -6.76 -37.16 32.95
CA SER A 156 -7.32 -37.11 34.32
C SER A 156 -6.24 -36.93 35.39
N ASN A 157 -5.00 -37.35 35.11
CA ASN A 157 -3.88 -37.19 36.05
C ASN A 157 -3.51 -35.71 36.23
N PHE A 158 -3.86 -34.80 35.32
CA PHE A 158 -3.38 -33.41 35.35
C PHE A 158 -4.20 -32.44 36.23
N VAL A 159 -4.89 -32.88 37.28
CA VAL A 159 -6.03 -32.17 37.92
C VAL A 159 -5.94 -30.64 38.02
N ASN A 160 -4.84 -30.07 38.52
CA ASN A 160 -4.70 -28.61 38.68
C ASN A 160 -3.83 -27.93 37.59
N ILE A 161 -3.36 -28.69 36.60
CA ILE A 161 -2.47 -28.16 35.56
C ILE A 161 -3.25 -27.28 34.61
N VAL A 162 -2.72 -26.07 34.44
CA VAL A 162 -3.18 -25.05 33.49
C VAL A 162 -2.26 -25.06 32.27
N ASP A 163 -0.94 -25.15 32.46
CA ASP A 163 0.05 -25.27 31.39
C ASP A 163 0.85 -26.56 31.50
N PHE A 164 0.96 -27.27 30.39
CA PHE A 164 1.55 -28.59 30.32
C PHE A 164 2.49 -28.69 29.12
N GLU A 165 3.74 -29.07 29.34
CA GLU A 165 4.73 -29.29 28.30
C GLU A 165 5.59 -30.53 28.60
N ILE A 166 5.55 -31.53 27.72
CA ILE A 166 6.43 -32.71 27.79
C ILE A 166 7.07 -32.96 26.42
N GLU A 167 8.34 -32.60 26.30
CA GLU A 167 9.16 -32.95 25.15
C GLU A 167 9.93 -34.24 25.44
N THR A 168 9.81 -35.24 24.58
CA THR A 168 10.59 -36.48 24.70
C THR A 168 11.80 -36.46 23.78
N LEU A 169 12.91 -37.05 24.22
CA LEU A 169 13.98 -37.41 23.29
C LEU A 169 13.52 -38.56 22.40
N GLU A 170 14.11 -38.65 21.20
CA GLU A 170 13.90 -39.79 20.31
C GLU A 170 14.10 -41.11 21.05
N SER A 171 13.13 -41.99 20.91
CA SER A 171 13.10 -43.28 21.56
C SER A 171 12.39 -44.29 20.68
N ASN A 172 12.80 -45.55 20.78
CA ASN A 172 12.12 -46.66 20.10
C ASN A 172 10.79 -47.02 20.76
N TYR A 173 10.49 -46.46 21.93
CA TYR A 173 9.27 -46.71 22.68
C TYR A 173 8.19 -45.68 22.35
N GLN A 174 6.93 -46.07 22.55
CA GLN A 174 5.78 -45.22 22.28
C GLN A 174 5.38 -44.41 23.51
N ILE A 175 4.98 -43.17 23.30
CA ILE A 175 4.33 -42.33 24.30
C ILE A 175 2.98 -41.88 23.76
N ASN A 176 1.91 -42.36 24.39
CA ASN A 176 0.55 -42.10 23.97
C ASN A 176 -0.19 -41.29 25.02
N TYR A 177 -0.98 -40.33 24.57
CA TYR A 177 -1.87 -39.57 25.45
C TYR A 177 -3.29 -40.14 25.33
N ILE A 178 -3.89 -40.43 26.48
CA ILE A 178 -5.24 -41.00 26.59
C ILE A 178 -6.12 -39.98 27.30
N ASN A 179 -7.17 -39.56 26.60
CA ASN A 179 -8.18 -38.71 27.19
C ASN A 179 -9.28 -39.54 27.82
N ASP A 180 -9.19 -39.62 29.15
CA ASP A 180 -10.13 -40.30 30.03
C ASP A 180 -10.99 -39.32 30.86
N LEU A 181 -11.02 -38.04 30.47
CA LEU A 181 -11.80 -37.03 31.17
C LEU A 181 -13.30 -37.26 30.97
N VAL A 182 -14.04 -37.15 32.07
CA VAL A 182 -15.52 -37.18 32.09
C VAL A 182 -16.14 -35.81 32.31
N LYS A 183 -15.31 -34.77 32.52
CA LYS A 183 -15.74 -33.38 32.75
C LYS A 183 -14.79 -32.44 32.02
N PHE A 184 -15.32 -31.28 31.64
CA PHE A 184 -14.55 -30.26 30.95
C PHE A 184 -13.35 -29.80 31.79
N LYS A 185 -12.23 -29.64 31.11
CA LYS A 185 -11.00 -29.10 31.66
C LYS A 185 -10.40 -28.06 30.74
N ILE A 186 -9.91 -26.98 31.34
CA ILE A 186 -9.34 -25.84 30.63
C ILE A 186 -7.86 -25.82 30.91
N PHE A 187 -7.07 -25.83 29.84
CA PHE A 187 -5.64 -25.53 29.83
C PHE A 187 -5.44 -24.18 29.14
N ASN A 188 -4.36 -23.47 29.43
CA ASN A 188 -3.98 -22.32 28.61
C ASN A 188 -3.02 -22.80 27.50
N HIS A 189 -2.01 -23.59 27.83
CA HIS A 189 -1.05 -24.17 26.90
C HIS A 189 -0.84 -25.67 27.14
N VAL A 190 -0.83 -26.45 26.06
CA VAL A 190 -0.57 -27.89 26.07
C VAL A 190 0.45 -28.18 24.99
N SER A 191 1.60 -28.77 25.33
CA SER A 191 2.68 -29.11 24.41
C SER A 191 3.16 -30.52 24.73
N PHE A 192 3.22 -31.42 23.75
CA PHE A 192 3.79 -32.74 24.01
C PHE A 192 4.30 -33.46 22.77
N SER A 193 5.24 -34.39 22.97
CA SER A 193 5.62 -35.39 21.97
C SER A 193 4.77 -36.65 22.10
N SER A 194 4.19 -37.15 21.00
CA SER A 194 3.34 -38.35 21.02
C SER A 194 3.43 -39.22 19.77
N ASN A 195 3.18 -40.51 19.95
CA ASN A 195 3.00 -41.49 18.90
C ASN A 195 1.53 -41.62 18.43
N ASN A 196 0.59 -40.84 18.99
CA ASN A 196 -0.79 -40.78 18.52
C ASN A 196 -1.41 -39.37 18.70
N ILE A 197 -2.44 -39.05 17.93
CA ILE A 197 -3.31 -37.90 18.16
C ILE A 197 -4.34 -38.32 19.23
N PRO A 198 -4.32 -37.74 20.45
CA PRO A 198 -5.33 -38.06 21.47
C PRO A 198 -6.69 -37.49 21.11
N SER A 199 -7.78 -38.06 21.63
CA SER A 199 -9.06 -37.35 21.63
C SER A 199 -8.97 -36.10 22.51
N MET A 200 -9.59 -35.00 22.11
CA MET A 200 -9.69 -33.75 22.89
C MET A 200 -11.11 -33.48 23.40
N ASN A 201 -11.95 -34.51 23.47
CA ASN A 201 -13.27 -34.40 24.11
C ASN A 201 -13.13 -33.88 25.54
N TYR A 202 -13.98 -32.93 25.94
CA TYR A 202 -13.90 -32.30 27.26
C TYR A 202 -12.61 -31.52 27.55
N ILE A 203 -11.76 -31.27 26.57
CA ILE A 203 -10.57 -30.43 26.72
C ILE A 203 -10.80 -29.12 25.98
N GLN A 204 -10.47 -28.02 26.65
CA GLN A 204 -10.34 -26.71 26.05
C GLN A 204 -8.91 -26.21 26.26
N THR A 205 -8.26 -25.73 25.22
CA THR A 205 -6.95 -25.07 25.34
C THR A 205 -6.83 -23.90 24.37
N TYR A 206 -6.10 -22.87 24.77
CA TYR A 206 -5.83 -21.75 23.89
C TYR A 206 -4.73 -22.10 22.87
N MET A 207 -3.70 -22.84 23.28
CA MET A 207 -2.60 -23.26 22.41
C MET A 207 -2.28 -24.74 22.64
N LEU A 208 -2.12 -25.49 21.55
CA LEU A 208 -1.80 -26.92 21.53
C LEU A 208 -0.66 -27.19 20.56
N ASN A 209 0.46 -27.70 21.08
CA ASN A 209 1.62 -28.10 20.28
C ASN A 209 1.79 -29.61 20.37
N ILE A 210 1.85 -30.29 19.23
CA ILE A 210 2.05 -31.74 19.18
C ILE A 210 3.29 -32.03 18.33
N ASN A 211 4.30 -32.62 18.96
CA ASN A 211 5.44 -33.22 18.26
C ASN A 211 5.12 -34.68 17.90
N LEU A 212 5.04 -35.01 16.62
CA LEU A 212 4.65 -36.33 16.10
C LEU A 212 5.89 -37.22 15.99
N ASN A 213 5.99 -38.21 16.88
CA ASN A 213 7.15 -39.12 16.93
C ASN A 213 7.21 -40.08 15.74
N SER A 214 8.40 -40.62 15.46
CA SER A 214 8.67 -41.42 14.26
C SER A 214 7.80 -42.67 14.07
N ASN A 215 7.47 -43.38 15.15
CA ASN A 215 6.56 -44.52 15.12
C ASN A 215 5.10 -44.08 15.33
N PHE A 216 4.61 -43.17 14.49
CA PHE A 216 3.29 -42.55 14.66
C PHE A 216 2.14 -43.47 14.22
N ASN A 217 1.06 -43.53 15.01
CA ASN A 217 -0.17 -44.23 14.64
C ASN A 217 -1.07 -43.34 13.74
N MET A 218 -1.01 -43.55 12.43
CA MET A 218 -1.76 -42.78 11.43
C MET A 218 -3.29 -42.85 11.61
N GLU A 219 -3.84 -43.96 12.10
CA GLU A 219 -5.30 -44.10 12.31
C GLU A 219 -5.83 -43.09 13.35
N SER A 220 -4.96 -42.62 14.25
CA SER A 220 -5.32 -41.66 15.28
C SER A 220 -5.68 -40.27 14.75
N PHE A 221 -5.34 -39.92 13.50
CA PHE A 221 -5.75 -38.64 12.88
C PHE A 221 -7.26 -38.44 12.88
N SER A 222 -8.05 -39.53 12.91
CA SER A 222 -9.51 -39.48 13.08
C SER A 222 -9.96 -38.77 14.36
N ASN A 223 -9.11 -38.69 15.40
CA ASN A 223 -9.39 -38.00 16.65
C ASN A 223 -9.42 -36.48 16.52
N PHE A 224 -8.87 -35.89 15.44
CA PHE A 224 -8.98 -34.45 15.20
C PHE A 224 -10.44 -33.96 15.09
N SER A 225 -11.38 -34.86 14.78
CA SER A 225 -12.82 -34.60 14.82
C SER A 225 -13.34 -34.17 16.21
N THR A 226 -12.58 -34.46 17.27
CA THR A 226 -12.92 -34.09 18.66
C THR A 226 -12.37 -32.72 19.10
N TYR A 227 -11.62 -32.03 18.24
CA TYR A 227 -10.91 -30.78 18.56
C TYR A 227 -11.82 -29.58 18.33
N THR A 228 -12.87 -29.47 19.14
CA THR A 228 -13.94 -28.46 18.98
C THR A 228 -13.72 -27.18 19.78
N LYS A 229 -12.74 -27.16 20.70
CA LYS A 229 -12.47 -26.04 21.63
C LYS A 229 -10.98 -25.72 21.75
N ILE A 230 -10.28 -25.71 20.63
CA ILE A 230 -8.84 -25.47 20.57
C ILE A 230 -8.59 -24.17 19.82
N GLY A 231 -7.92 -23.21 20.44
CA GLY A 231 -7.64 -21.91 19.81
C GLY A 231 -6.61 -22.05 18.68
N THR A 232 -5.38 -22.42 19.05
CA THR A 232 -4.24 -22.57 18.15
C THR A 232 -3.70 -23.99 18.22
N ILE A 233 -3.38 -24.59 17.06
CA ILE A 233 -2.68 -25.86 16.97
C ILE A 233 -1.40 -25.68 16.17
N GLU A 234 -0.32 -26.26 16.68
CA GLU A 234 0.94 -26.45 15.97
C GLU A 234 1.29 -27.94 15.94
N LEU A 235 1.52 -28.47 14.74
CA LEU A 235 1.93 -29.85 14.53
C LEU A 235 3.33 -29.88 13.90
N THR A 236 4.26 -30.51 14.59
CA THR A 236 5.66 -30.62 14.17
C THR A 236 6.05 -32.10 14.16
N PRO A 237 6.71 -32.63 13.13
CA PRO A 237 7.18 -34.01 13.15
C PRO A 237 8.53 -34.09 13.87
N SER A 238 8.84 -35.24 14.47
CA SER A 238 10.20 -35.52 14.96
C SER A 238 11.19 -35.70 13.81
N ASP A 239 10.71 -36.24 12.68
CA ASP A 239 11.46 -36.41 11.43
C ASP A 239 10.78 -35.59 10.31
N PRO A 240 11.42 -34.52 9.79
CA PRO A 240 10.87 -33.67 8.74
C PRO A 240 10.57 -34.37 7.41
N SER A 241 11.06 -35.59 7.20
CA SER A 241 10.79 -36.40 6.01
C SER A 241 9.47 -37.16 6.07
N MET A 242 8.82 -37.21 7.24
CA MET A 242 7.56 -37.91 7.41
C MET A 242 6.40 -37.20 6.72
N ILE A 243 5.54 -38.02 6.13
CA ILE A 243 4.35 -37.59 5.41
C ILE A 243 3.11 -37.95 6.23
N PHE A 244 2.24 -36.97 6.45
CA PHE A 244 1.01 -37.12 7.22
C PHE A 244 -0.20 -36.55 6.44
N PRO A 245 -1.42 -37.04 6.68
CA PRO A 245 -2.61 -36.46 6.06
C PRO A 245 -2.91 -35.06 6.61
N PHE A 246 -3.58 -34.24 5.82
CA PHE A 246 -4.05 -32.94 6.28
C PHE A 246 -5.09 -33.11 7.40
N PRO A 247 -4.96 -32.42 8.55
CA PRO A 247 -5.87 -32.59 9.67
C PRO A 247 -7.19 -31.84 9.44
N PHE A 248 -8.32 -32.51 9.65
CA PHE A 248 -9.64 -31.88 9.61
C PHE A 248 -10.07 -31.42 11.01
N LEU A 249 -10.23 -30.10 11.20
CA LEU A 249 -10.45 -29.46 12.50
C LEU A 249 -11.62 -28.45 12.40
N PRO A 250 -12.82 -28.74 12.93
CA PRO A 250 -14.01 -27.93 12.67
C PRO A 250 -13.99 -26.53 13.33
N SER A 251 -13.31 -26.39 14.48
CA SER A 251 -13.42 -25.17 15.31
C SER A 251 -12.05 -24.73 15.83
N ILE A 252 -11.18 -24.31 14.92
CA ILE A 252 -9.83 -23.83 15.23
C ILE A 252 -9.59 -22.43 14.67
N GLN A 253 -8.94 -21.57 15.45
CA GLN A 253 -8.61 -20.20 15.05
C GLN A 253 -7.28 -20.10 14.30
N SER A 254 -6.27 -20.87 14.67
CA SER A 254 -4.95 -20.85 14.02
C SER A 254 -4.38 -22.26 13.88
N LEU A 255 -3.94 -22.63 12.69
CA LEU A 255 -3.35 -23.94 12.39
C LEU A 255 -1.96 -23.79 11.77
N THR A 256 -0.96 -24.37 12.42
CA THR A 256 0.41 -24.50 11.92
C THR A 256 0.76 -25.96 11.70
N ILE A 257 1.25 -26.30 10.51
CA ILE A 257 1.70 -27.64 10.14
C ILE A 257 3.13 -27.53 9.59
N ASN A 258 4.05 -28.29 10.18
CA ASN A 258 5.48 -28.28 9.84
C ASN A 258 5.98 -29.66 9.37
N TYR A 259 5.12 -30.46 8.74
CA TYR A 259 5.45 -31.75 8.14
C TYR A 259 5.00 -31.81 6.68
N GLN A 260 5.52 -32.79 5.93
CA GLN A 260 5.06 -33.08 4.58
C GLN A 260 3.65 -33.63 4.60
N ILE A 261 2.79 -33.10 3.74
CA ILE A 261 1.38 -33.43 3.72
C ILE A 261 1.11 -34.39 2.57
N ASP A 262 0.39 -35.48 2.84
CA ASP A 262 -0.04 -36.43 1.81
C ASP A 262 -0.78 -35.71 0.69
N LYS A 263 -0.64 -36.22 -0.53
CA LYS A 263 -1.36 -35.69 -1.69
C LYS A 263 -2.87 -35.73 -1.42
N PRO A 264 -3.56 -34.59 -1.45
CA PRO A 264 -5.01 -34.58 -1.23
C PRO A 264 -5.72 -35.26 -2.42
N SER A 265 -6.75 -36.04 -2.12
CA SER A 265 -7.56 -36.72 -3.14
C SER A 265 -8.52 -35.80 -3.88
N ASP A 266 -8.87 -34.67 -3.26
CA ASP A 266 -9.73 -33.61 -3.78
C ASP A 266 -9.44 -32.30 -3.02
N PHE A 267 -9.97 -31.17 -3.49
CA PHE A 267 -9.72 -29.86 -2.90
C PHE A 267 -10.23 -29.80 -1.46
N ILE A 268 -9.41 -29.25 -0.57
CA ILE A 268 -9.73 -29.08 0.84
C ILE A 268 -10.64 -27.86 0.98
N ASP A 269 -11.89 -28.13 1.37
CA ASP A 269 -12.88 -27.10 1.63
C ASP A 269 -12.60 -26.40 2.97
N LEU A 270 -12.05 -25.18 2.90
CA LEU A 270 -11.74 -24.37 4.07
C LEU A 270 -12.97 -23.76 4.73
N SER A 271 -14.15 -23.75 4.09
CA SER A 271 -15.40 -23.26 4.70
C SER A 271 -15.86 -24.10 5.89
N LYS A 272 -15.34 -25.32 6.00
CA LYS A 272 -15.58 -26.23 7.13
C LYS A 272 -14.84 -25.80 8.40
N PHE A 273 -13.92 -24.84 8.31
CA PHE A 273 -13.21 -24.26 9.44
C PHE A 273 -13.89 -22.95 9.85
N GLU A 274 -14.88 -23.03 10.75
CA GLU A 274 -15.81 -21.92 11.02
C GLU A 274 -15.14 -20.63 11.53
N ILE A 275 -13.97 -20.75 12.17
CA ILE A 275 -13.29 -19.64 12.84
C ILE A 275 -11.80 -19.51 12.46
N LEU A 276 -11.33 -20.18 11.39
CA LEU A 276 -9.91 -20.19 11.03
C LEU A 276 -9.45 -18.83 10.51
N THR A 277 -8.49 -18.25 11.20
CA THR A 277 -7.89 -16.93 10.88
C THR A 277 -6.45 -17.04 10.39
N THR A 278 -5.71 -18.07 10.79
CA THR A 278 -4.32 -18.25 10.37
C THR A 278 -4.09 -19.69 9.93
N LEU A 279 -3.56 -19.87 8.73
CA LEU A 279 -3.07 -21.16 8.23
C LEU A 279 -1.59 -21.01 7.88
N LYS A 280 -0.74 -21.85 8.48
CA LYS A 280 0.71 -21.84 8.26
C LYS A 280 1.17 -23.24 7.93
N LEU A 281 1.73 -23.44 6.75
CA LEU A 281 2.13 -24.74 6.21
C LEU A 281 3.60 -24.67 5.75
N THR A 282 4.54 -24.89 6.66
CA THR A 282 5.97 -24.55 6.46
C THR A 282 6.79 -25.64 5.78
N ASN A 283 6.20 -26.80 5.48
CA ASN A 283 6.91 -27.92 4.87
C ASN A 283 5.96 -28.86 4.12
N VAL A 284 5.08 -28.35 3.24
CA VAL A 284 3.98 -29.17 2.70
C VAL A 284 4.43 -30.36 1.86
N GLY A 285 5.64 -30.32 1.32
CA GLY A 285 6.16 -31.34 0.40
C GLY A 285 5.62 -31.20 -1.02
N VAL A 286 6.38 -31.73 -1.98
CA VAL A 286 6.16 -31.50 -3.42
C VAL A 286 4.86 -32.13 -3.97
N LEU A 287 4.23 -33.02 -3.23
CA LEU A 287 3.01 -33.73 -3.63
C LEU A 287 1.73 -33.06 -3.13
N PHE A 288 1.81 -32.06 -2.25
CA PHE A 288 0.64 -31.37 -1.70
C PHE A 288 0.07 -30.33 -2.68
N ASN A 289 -0.52 -30.83 -3.77
CA ASN A 289 -1.20 -30.05 -4.80
C ASN A 289 -2.24 -30.92 -5.50
N ILE A 290 -3.19 -30.27 -6.19
CA ILE A 290 -4.16 -30.95 -7.06
C ILE A 290 -3.90 -30.45 -8.47
N ASP A 291 -3.31 -31.31 -9.30
CA ASP A 291 -2.91 -30.98 -10.67
C ASP A 291 -2.03 -29.72 -10.77
N GLY A 292 -1.20 -29.50 -9.74
CA GLY A 292 -0.33 -28.33 -9.60
C GLY A 292 -1.03 -27.07 -9.10
N GLU A 293 -2.29 -27.14 -8.69
CA GLU A 293 -2.99 -26.01 -8.05
C GLU A 293 -2.91 -26.09 -6.53
N LEU A 294 -3.08 -24.92 -5.90
CA LEU A 294 -3.20 -24.80 -4.45
C LEU A 294 -4.43 -25.61 -4.00
N PRO A 295 -4.30 -26.59 -3.09
CA PRO A 295 -5.34 -27.60 -2.86
C PRO A 295 -6.48 -27.11 -1.93
N PHE A 296 -6.91 -25.85 -2.03
CA PHE A 296 -7.94 -25.25 -1.18
C PHE A 296 -9.09 -24.64 -2.00
N ILE A 297 -10.33 -24.80 -1.54
CA ILE A 297 -11.54 -24.17 -2.12
C ILE A 297 -12.42 -23.50 -1.04
N ASN A 298 -13.45 -22.76 -1.48
CA ASN A 298 -14.53 -22.18 -0.66
C ASN A 298 -14.03 -21.30 0.50
N THR A 299 -13.01 -20.51 0.23
CA THR A 299 -12.40 -19.61 1.20
C THR A 299 -13.24 -18.38 1.54
N GLN A 300 -14.39 -18.21 0.90
CA GLN A 300 -15.26 -17.03 1.03
C GLN A 300 -15.92 -16.91 2.41
N ASN A 301 -16.15 -18.02 3.13
CA ASN A 301 -16.93 -18.04 4.37
C ASN A 301 -16.13 -17.73 5.64
N ILE A 302 -14.87 -17.32 5.53
CA ILE A 302 -14.07 -16.84 6.67
C ILE A 302 -14.46 -15.38 7.01
N TYR A 303 -15.76 -15.17 7.17
CA TYR A 303 -16.45 -13.93 7.48
C TYR A 303 -16.83 -13.98 8.97
N ASN A 304 -16.46 -12.96 9.75
CA ASN A 304 -17.27 -12.35 10.85
C ASN A 304 -16.50 -11.74 12.03
N PHE A 305 -15.18 -11.57 11.99
CA PHE A 305 -14.49 -10.76 13.01
C PHE A 305 -14.11 -9.35 12.52
N ILE A 306 -15.08 -8.62 11.97
CA ILE A 306 -14.92 -7.23 11.48
C ILE A 306 -14.77 -6.20 12.62
N ASN A 307 -14.94 -6.57 13.90
CA ASN A 307 -14.84 -5.60 15.01
C ASN A 307 -13.49 -5.55 15.74
N PHE A 308 -12.49 -6.32 15.33
CA PHE A 308 -11.11 -6.09 15.77
C PHE A 308 -10.23 -5.86 14.56
N ILE A 309 -9.73 -4.63 14.43
CA ILE A 309 -8.86 -4.09 13.36
C ILE A 309 -7.56 -4.90 13.11
N TYR A 310 -7.34 -6.03 13.80
CA TYR A 310 -6.11 -6.80 13.75
C TYR A 310 -6.26 -8.32 13.52
N ILE A 311 -7.49 -8.87 13.44
CA ILE A 311 -7.67 -10.31 13.20
C ILE A 311 -7.86 -10.55 11.70
N LEU A 312 -6.74 -10.62 10.98
CA LEU A 312 -6.67 -10.69 9.52
C LEU A 312 -6.40 -12.14 9.09
N PHE A 313 -7.13 -12.62 8.08
CA PHE A 313 -6.87 -13.95 7.53
C PHE A 313 -5.48 -13.99 6.86
N SER A 314 -4.63 -14.93 7.28
CA SER A 314 -3.27 -15.07 6.76
C SER A 314 -2.95 -16.52 6.40
N ILE A 315 -2.56 -16.76 5.14
CA ILE A 315 -1.73 -17.91 4.78
C ILE A 315 -0.29 -17.44 4.96
N ARG A 316 0.29 -17.67 6.14
CA ARG A 316 1.57 -17.04 6.51
C ARG A 316 2.79 -17.68 5.88
N GLU A 317 2.69 -18.92 5.46
CA GLU A 317 3.79 -19.68 4.89
C GLU A 317 3.19 -20.90 4.18
N PHE A 318 3.52 -21.07 2.92
CA PHE A 318 3.39 -22.29 2.14
C PHE A 318 4.75 -22.45 1.45
N SER A 319 5.41 -23.58 1.63
CA SER A 319 6.75 -23.80 1.08
C SER A 319 6.99 -25.26 0.75
N ASN A 320 7.90 -25.49 -0.21
CA ASN A 320 8.26 -26.80 -0.76
C ASN A 320 7.13 -27.52 -1.52
N GLY A 321 6.02 -26.83 -1.82
CA GLY A 321 5.01 -27.37 -2.72
C GLY A 321 5.49 -27.31 -4.17
N LYS A 322 4.83 -28.06 -5.06
CA LYS A 322 5.01 -27.92 -6.51
C LYS A 322 3.74 -27.31 -7.10
N ILE A 323 3.56 -26.01 -6.86
CA ILE A 323 2.42 -25.25 -7.39
C ILE A 323 2.81 -24.75 -8.78
N ASN A 324 2.05 -25.08 -9.81
CA ASN A 324 2.35 -24.68 -11.18
C ASN A 324 2.03 -23.20 -11.41
N TYR A 325 0.91 -22.70 -10.90
CA TYR A 325 0.48 -21.31 -11.05
C TYR A 325 -0.43 -20.87 -9.88
N LEU A 326 -0.40 -19.58 -9.55
CA LEU A 326 -1.27 -18.98 -8.53
C LEU A 326 -2.45 -18.27 -9.20
N ASN A 327 -3.66 -18.81 -9.06
CA ASN A 327 -4.86 -18.14 -9.53
C ASN A 327 -5.39 -17.14 -8.48
N TYR A 328 -5.05 -15.86 -8.64
CA TYR A 328 -5.48 -14.79 -7.74
C TYR A 328 -7.01 -14.65 -7.60
N THR A 329 -7.80 -15.10 -8.59
CA THR A 329 -9.27 -15.04 -8.52
C THR A 329 -9.88 -16.11 -7.60
N ASN A 330 -9.15 -17.20 -7.35
CA ASN A 330 -9.56 -18.28 -6.44
C ASN A 330 -9.14 -18.02 -4.99
N LEU A 331 -8.31 -17.00 -4.75
CA LEU A 331 -7.87 -16.64 -3.41
C LEU A 331 -9.01 -15.97 -2.62
N PRO A 332 -9.06 -16.17 -1.29
CA PRO A 332 -10.06 -15.51 -0.45
C PRO A 332 -10.03 -13.98 -0.66
N PRO A 333 -11.16 -13.30 -0.88
CA PRO A 333 -11.18 -11.86 -1.12
C PRO A 333 -10.67 -11.05 0.09
N ASN A 334 -10.68 -11.65 1.28
CA ASN A 334 -10.18 -11.06 2.52
C ASN A 334 -8.76 -11.55 2.89
N LEU A 335 -8.07 -12.28 2.01
CA LEU A 335 -6.69 -12.71 2.25
C LEU A 335 -5.77 -11.50 2.20
N ARG A 336 -5.15 -11.19 3.34
CA ARG A 336 -4.34 -9.97 3.51
C ARG A 336 -2.86 -10.28 3.59
N TYR A 337 -2.48 -11.50 3.94
CA TYR A 337 -1.10 -11.94 4.02
C TYR A 337 -0.99 -13.29 3.30
N LEU A 338 -0.10 -13.35 2.31
CA LEU A 338 0.23 -14.56 1.58
C LEU A 338 1.74 -14.68 1.47
N THR A 339 2.27 -15.83 1.90
CA THR A 339 3.66 -16.22 1.70
C THR A 339 3.68 -17.57 1.01
N MET A 340 4.27 -17.62 -0.18
CA MET A 340 4.45 -18.82 -1.00
C MET A 340 5.88 -18.79 -1.57
N GLU A 341 6.84 -19.21 -0.76
CA GLU A 341 8.26 -19.08 -1.06
C GLU A 341 8.85 -20.43 -1.48
N ASN A 342 9.69 -20.43 -2.52
CA ASN A 342 10.40 -21.62 -3.00
C ASN A 342 9.46 -22.79 -3.42
N ASP A 343 8.28 -22.50 -3.97
CA ASP A 343 7.29 -23.49 -4.41
C ASP A 343 7.41 -23.87 -5.90
N GLY A 344 8.45 -23.34 -6.57
CA GLY A 344 8.65 -23.54 -8.00
C GLY A 344 7.53 -22.99 -8.89
N MET A 345 6.75 -22.04 -8.37
CA MET A 345 5.61 -21.45 -9.08
C MET A 345 6.01 -20.84 -10.41
N THR A 346 5.26 -21.17 -11.45
CA THR A 346 5.36 -20.54 -12.77
C THR A 346 4.14 -19.66 -13.01
N GLY A 347 4.10 -19.00 -14.17
CA GLY A 347 3.03 -18.06 -14.53
C GLY A 347 3.42 -16.62 -14.29
N THR A 348 2.46 -15.71 -14.44
CA THR A 348 2.68 -14.28 -14.42
C THR A 348 2.15 -13.66 -13.12
N ILE A 349 2.94 -12.78 -12.49
CA ILE A 349 2.43 -11.87 -11.47
C ILE A 349 1.47 -10.84 -12.10
N PRO A 350 0.52 -10.28 -11.34
CA PRO A 350 -0.35 -9.22 -11.81
C PRO A 350 0.45 -7.93 -12.02
N THR A 351 0.17 -7.20 -13.11
CA THR A 351 0.83 -5.91 -13.39
C THR A 351 0.61 -4.91 -12.26
N LYS A 352 -0.63 -4.83 -11.77
CA LYS A 352 -1.01 -4.01 -10.60
C LYS A 352 -0.93 -4.85 -9.33
N TYR A 353 -0.40 -4.29 -8.24
CA TYR A 353 -0.42 -4.95 -6.94
C TYR A 353 -1.87 -5.28 -6.53
N PRO A 354 -2.18 -6.54 -6.13
CA PRO A 354 -3.56 -6.91 -5.86
C PRO A 354 -4.08 -6.23 -4.58
N ASP A 355 -5.17 -5.47 -4.70
CA ASP A 355 -5.72 -4.61 -3.62
C ASP A 355 -6.18 -5.36 -2.36
N ASN A 356 -6.28 -6.69 -2.43
CA ASN A 356 -6.63 -7.53 -1.30
C ASN A 356 -5.45 -7.76 -0.35
N PHE A 357 -4.21 -7.67 -0.81
CA PHE A 357 -3.04 -7.96 0.03
C PHE A 357 -2.52 -6.73 0.76
N LEU A 358 -2.06 -6.98 1.99
CA LEU A 358 -1.11 -6.14 2.71
C LEU A 358 0.28 -6.73 2.51
N THR A 359 0.47 -8.03 2.76
CA THR A 359 1.76 -8.69 2.57
C THR A 359 1.70 -9.77 1.52
N LEU A 360 2.68 -9.77 0.62
CA LEU A 360 2.78 -10.74 -0.48
C LEU A 360 4.24 -11.17 -0.68
N PHE A 361 4.60 -12.34 -0.18
CA PHE A 361 5.92 -12.94 -0.33
C PHE A 361 5.85 -14.12 -1.29
N LEU A 362 6.52 -14.00 -2.43
CA LEU A 362 6.59 -14.96 -3.53
C LEU A 362 8.05 -15.25 -3.92
N MET A 363 9.00 -15.06 -3.00
CA MET A 363 10.43 -15.20 -3.24
C MET A 363 10.81 -16.63 -3.70
N GLY A 364 11.82 -16.73 -4.57
CA GLY A 364 12.45 -18.01 -4.93
C GLY A 364 11.60 -18.91 -5.83
N ASN A 365 10.67 -18.32 -6.59
CA ASN A 365 9.83 -19.05 -7.55
C ASN A 365 10.37 -18.90 -8.99
N LYS A 366 9.53 -19.19 -9.99
CA LYS A 366 9.82 -19.06 -11.42
C LYS A 366 8.80 -18.14 -12.09
N LEU A 367 8.30 -17.16 -11.35
CA LEU A 367 7.27 -16.23 -11.82
C LEU A 367 7.87 -15.24 -12.83
N THR A 368 7.07 -14.88 -13.83
CA THR A 368 7.36 -13.83 -14.81
C THR A 368 6.35 -12.69 -14.66
N GLY A 369 6.44 -11.63 -15.47
CA GLY A 369 5.41 -10.58 -15.52
C GLY A 369 5.97 -9.16 -15.52
N GLU A 370 5.08 -8.21 -15.27
CA GLU A 370 5.36 -6.78 -15.23
C GLU A 370 4.98 -6.22 -13.86
N LEU A 371 5.62 -5.12 -13.47
CA LEU A 371 5.30 -4.36 -12.27
C LEU A 371 4.93 -2.94 -12.69
N ASP A 372 3.78 -2.44 -12.27
CA ASP A 372 3.49 -1.01 -12.30
C ASP A 372 3.93 -0.32 -10.99
N GLU A 373 3.72 0.99 -10.92
CA GLU A 373 4.06 1.79 -9.75
C GLU A 373 3.27 1.42 -8.48
N SER A 374 2.13 0.74 -8.61
CA SER A 374 1.29 0.40 -7.45
C SER A 374 1.95 -0.64 -6.53
N TRP A 375 2.93 -1.38 -7.04
CA TRP A 375 3.79 -2.25 -6.22
C TRP A 375 4.67 -1.45 -5.26
N PHE A 376 5.00 -0.21 -5.61
CA PHE A 376 5.71 0.69 -4.72
C PHE A 376 4.75 1.37 -3.74
N ASP A 377 3.52 1.72 -4.17
CA ASP A 377 2.51 2.46 -3.37
C ASP A 377 2.00 1.73 -2.12
N LYS A 378 2.18 0.41 -2.04
CA LYS A 378 1.72 -0.33 -0.86
C LYS A 378 2.71 -0.15 0.28
N ILE A 379 2.22 0.44 1.36
CA ILE A 379 2.89 0.64 2.67
C ILE A 379 3.44 -0.68 3.26
N TYR A 380 3.06 -1.82 2.72
CA TYR A 380 3.19 -3.13 3.33
C TYR A 380 4.11 -4.05 2.51
N ASP A 381 4.74 -4.96 3.23
CA ASP A 381 5.89 -5.75 2.79
C ASP A 381 5.54 -6.68 1.63
N PHE A 382 6.32 -6.65 0.56
CA PHE A 382 6.29 -7.66 -0.48
C PHE A 382 7.70 -8.18 -0.71
N ASP A 383 7.81 -9.38 -1.25
CA ASP A 383 9.10 -9.96 -1.59
C ASP A 383 8.90 -10.90 -2.77
N ILE A 384 9.32 -10.48 -3.95
CA ILE A 384 9.26 -11.22 -5.21
C ILE A 384 10.68 -11.51 -5.70
N SER A 385 11.66 -11.50 -4.80
CA SER A 385 13.05 -11.74 -5.15
C SER A 385 13.28 -13.16 -5.68
N ASP A 386 14.38 -13.34 -6.42
CA ASP A 386 14.79 -14.62 -6.99
C ASP A 386 13.72 -15.29 -7.87
N ASN A 387 13.07 -14.50 -8.72
CA ASN A 387 12.13 -14.94 -9.75
C ASN A 387 12.67 -14.69 -11.18
N TYR A 388 11.83 -14.87 -12.21
CA TYR A 388 12.16 -14.62 -13.63
C TYR A 388 11.41 -13.41 -14.20
N ILE A 389 11.14 -12.39 -13.39
CA ILE A 389 10.48 -11.16 -13.84
C ILE A 389 11.46 -10.43 -14.79
N ASP A 390 11.10 -10.33 -16.07
CA ASP A 390 12.03 -9.99 -17.16
C ASP A 390 11.61 -8.78 -18.00
N ILE A 391 10.63 -7.98 -17.57
CA ILE A 391 10.08 -6.91 -18.41
C ILE A 391 10.62 -5.54 -17.99
N TYR A 392 9.85 -4.71 -17.29
CA TYR A 392 10.23 -3.34 -16.97
C TYR A 392 10.11 -3.10 -15.47
N LEU A 393 11.19 -2.58 -14.88
CA LEU A 393 11.19 -2.04 -13.53
C LEU A 393 10.80 -0.55 -13.59
N PRO A 394 9.76 -0.10 -12.86
CA PRO A 394 9.38 1.32 -12.81
C PRO A 394 10.53 2.24 -12.39
N SER A 395 10.50 3.50 -12.84
CA SER A 395 11.60 4.47 -12.61
C SER A 395 11.93 4.66 -11.14
N CYS A 396 10.93 4.71 -10.27
CA CYS A 396 11.13 4.94 -8.85
C CYS A 396 11.92 3.80 -8.18
N PHE A 397 11.64 2.54 -8.54
CA PHE A 397 12.43 1.38 -8.10
C PHE A 397 13.88 1.49 -8.56
N LYS A 398 14.13 1.89 -9.82
CA LYS A 398 15.49 2.08 -10.35
C LYS A 398 16.24 3.17 -9.60
N CYS A 399 15.58 4.31 -9.36
CA CYS A 399 16.14 5.47 -8.70
C CYS A 399 16.56 5.21 -7.26
N HIS A 400 15.84 4.34 -6.54
CA HIS A 400 16.09 4.06 -5.13
C HIS A 400 16.56 2.63 -4.86
N TYR A 401 17.04 1.93 -5.89
CA TYR A 401 17.45 0.52 -5.76
C TYR A 401 18.50 0.27 -4.68
N LEU A 402 19.44 1.18 -4.47
CA LEU A 402 20.49 1.03 -3.45
C LEU A 402 19.95 1.04 -2.01
N GLN A 403 18.67 1.36 -1.82
CA GLN A 403 18.02 1.26 -0.54
C GLN A 403 17.61 -0.19 -0.23
N PRO A 404 18.01 -0.77 0.91
CA PRO A 404 17.75 -2.19 1.21
C PRO A 404 16.27 -2.60 1.26
N SER A 405 15.37 -1.72 1.71
CA SER A 405 13.92 -2.03 1.71
C SER A 405 13.32 -2.07 0.30
N ILE A 406 14.02 -1.55 -0.70
CA ILE A 406 13.58 -1.54 -2.10
C ILE A 406 14.31 -2.61 -2.90
N SER A 407 15.63 -2.77 -2.73
CA SER A 407 16.39 -3.80 -3.45
C SER A 407 16.06 -5.21 -3.02
N ARG A 408 15.92 -5.46 -1.70
CA ARG A 408 15.73 -6.84 -1.19
C ARG A 408 14.46 -7.49 -1.78
N PRO A 409 13.29 -6.84 -1.79
CA PRO A 409 12.07 -7.42 -2.38
C PRO A 409 12.12 -7.78 -3.86
N ILE A 410 13.05 -7.23 -4.63
CA ILE A 410 13.07 -7.38 -6.10
C ILE A 410 14.38 -7.98 -6.62
N SER A 411 15.36 -8.25 -5.76
CA SER A 411 16.67 -8.78 -6.16
C SER A 411 16.56 -10.14 -6.85
N GLY A 412 17.57 -10.52 -7.64
CA GLY A 412 17.60 -11.83 -8.31
C GLY A 412 16.71 -11.99 -9.55
N ASN A 413 15.85 -11.00 -9.84
CA ASN A 413 15.07 -10.93 -11.08
C ASN A 413 15.91 -10.48 -12.29
N ARG A 414 15.33 -10.53 -13.50
CA ARG A 414 16.02 -10.29 -14.79
C ARG A 414 15.41 -9.16 -15.62
N PHE A 415 15.07 -8.03 -14.98
CA PHE A 415 14.44 -6.88 -15.64
C PHE A 415 15.22 -6.42 -16.90
N LYS A 416 14.55 -6.27 -18.05
CA LYS A 416 15.22 -5.87 -19.32
C LYS A 416 15.78 -4.45 -19.30
N ASN A 417 15.19 -3.55 -18.52
CA ASN A 417 15.57 -2.13 -18.46
C ASN A 417 16.42 -1.77 -17.23
N PHE A 418 16.97 -2.76 -16.53
CA PHE A 418 17.68 -2.53 -15.27
C PHE A 418 18.79 -3.56 -15.07
N ASP A 419 20.03 -3.08 -14.95
CA ASP A 419 21.20 -3.89 -14.57
C ASP A 419 21.70 -3.44 -13.19
N PRO A 420 21.55 -4.26 -12.13
CA PRO A 420 22.01 -3.89 -10.79
C PRO A 420 23.53 -3.68 -10.70
N ASN A 421 24.32 -4.17 -11.67
CA ASN A 421 25.77 -3.97 -11.71
C ASN A 421 26.19 -2.70 -12.45
N ASN A 422 25.28 -2.07 -13.20
CA ASN A 422 25.53 -0.88 -13.99
C ASN A 422 24.36 0.10 -13.87
N LEU A 423 24.22 0.71 -12.69
CA LEU A 423 23.12 1.61 -12.37
C LEU A 423 23.28 2.96 -13.09
N GLU A 424 22.29 3.33 -13.90
CA GLU A 424 22.23 4.66 -14.52
C GLU A 424 21.90 5.74 -13.46
N PRO A 425 22.42 6.98 -13.60
CA PRO A 425 22.04 8.09 -12.73
C PRO A 425 20.53 8.34 -12.73
N CYS A 426 19.95 8.54 -11.55
CA CYS A 426 18.55 8.92 -11.42
C CYS A 426 18.38 10.40 -11.78
N LEU A 427 17.80 10.68 -12.95
CA LEU A 427 17.55 12.03 -13.48
C LEU A 427 16.07 12.43 -13.45
N SER A 428 15.18 11.51 -13.09
CA SER A 428 13.73 11.63 -13.19
C SER A 428 13.02 12.06 -11.89
N ILE A 429 13.79 12.43 -10.85
CA ILE A 429 13.24 13.01 -9.62
C ILE A 429 12.66 14.40 -9.91
N GLU A 430 11.35 14.52 -9.77
CA GLU A 430 10.65 15.81 -9.79
C GLU A 430 10.21 16.18 -8.38
N LEU A 431 10.53 17.40 -7.94
CA LEU A 431 10.25 17.87 -6.58
C LEU A 431 9.38 19.12 -6.64
N ASN A 432 8.19 19.01 -6.07
CA ASN A 432 7.26 20.11 -5.89
C ASN A 432 6.86 20.16 -4.42
N LEU A 433 6.99 21.32 -3.78
CA LEU A 433 6.55 21.52 -2.41
C LEU A 433 5.47 22.60 -2.39
N SER A 434 4.31 22.27 -1.84
CA SER A 434 3.25 23.25 -1.58
C SER A 434 2.93 23.32 -0.10
N TYR A 435 2.36 24.45 0.31
CA TYR A 435 1.85 24.66 1.66
C TYR A 435 0.34 24.84 1.63
N ASN A 436 -0.37 24.05 2.44
CA ASN A 436 -1.81 24.17 2.60
C ASN A 436 -2.13 24.97 3.87
N ASN A 437 -2.49 26.25 3.68
CA ASN A 437 -2.89 27.17 4.75
C ASN A 437 -4.06 26.67 5.61
N SER A 438 -4.93 25.80 5.06
CA SER A 438 -6.10 25.29 5.79
C SER A 438 -5.77 24.16 6.76
N THR A 439 -4.78 23.33 6.43
CA THR A 439 -4.36 22.18 7.25
C THR A 439 -3.03 22.42 7.98
N ASP A 440 -2.32 23.50 7.68
CA ASP A 440 -0.95 23.77 8.15
C ASP A 440 0.02 22.63 7.78
N GLU A 441 -0.18 22.06 6.59
CA GLU A 441 0.58 20.92 6.07
C GLU A 441 1.45 21.35 4.88
N LEU A 442 2.68 20.81 4.84
CA LEU A 442 3.52 20.83 3.65
C LEU A 442 3.25 19.57 2.84
N LEU A 443 2.94 19.74 1.56
CA LEU A 443 2.71 18.66 0.61
C LEU A 443 3.87 18.60 -0.36
N LEU A 444 4.73 17.60 -0.21
CA LEU A 444 5.80 17.27 -1.15
C LEU A 444 5.23 16.30 -2.18
N TYR A 445 5.31 16.61 -3.47
CA TYR A 445 4.80 15.72 -4.51
C TYR A 445 5.62 15.84 -5.81
N GLY A 446 5.51 14.85 -6.69
CA GLY A 446 6.26 14.77 -7.93
C GLY A 446 6.44 13.33 -8.41
N SER A 447 7.62 13.00 -8.90
CA SER A 447 7.96 11.66 -9.42
C SER A 447 9.23 11.13 -8.76
N ASP A 448 9.31 9.80 -8.69
CA ASP A 448 10.45 9.06 -8.17
C ASP A 448 10.93 9.53 -6.78
N LEU A 449 10.00 9.86 -5.89
CA LEU A 449 10.31 10.32 -4.53
C LEU A 449 10.77 9.21 -3.59
N GLY A 450 10.69 7.94 -4.00
CA GLY A 450 11.04 6.79 -3.18
C GLY A 450 10.04 6.53 -2.06
N ASP A 451 10.45 5.84 -1.00
CA ASP A 451 9.71 5.66 0.26
C ASP A 451 10.14 6.71 1.32
N SER A 452 9.56 6.68 2.53
CA SER A 452 9.96 7.62 3.60
C SER A 452 11.40 7.44 4.09
N MET A 453 12.02 6.30 3.82
CA MET A 453 13.41 5.96 4.14
C MET A 453 14.37 6.34 3.00
N SER A 454 13.85 6.58 1.79
CA SER A 454 14.57 7.11 0.63
C SER A 454 14.96 8.58 0.78
N MET A 455 14.36 9.30 1.71
CA MET A 455 14.61 10.72 1.94
C MET A 455 14.86 11.05 3.41
N LYS A 456 15.63 12.13 3.64
CA LYS A 456 15.88 12.70 4.96
C LYS A 456 15.74 14.21 4.90
N ILE A 457 15.11 14.78 5.92
CA ILE A 457 15.06 16.22 6.11
C ILE A 457 16.17 16.59 7.11
N LEU A 458 17.24 17.22 6.63
CA LEU A 458 18.42 17.50 7.47
C LEU A 458 18.22 18.66 8.44
N ASP A 459 17.51 19.71 8.01
CA ASP A 459 17.48 20.97 8.76
C ASP A 459 16.56 20.94 9.99
N ASN A 460 15.66 19.94 10.08
CA ASN A 460 14.63 19.95 11.11
C ASN A 460 14.20 18.54 11.54
N PRO A 461 14.79 17.98 12.62
CA PRO A 461 14.44 16.64 13.11
C PRO A 461 13.02 16.53 13.69
N ILE A 462 12.24 17.62 13.72
CA ILE A 462 10.87 17.68 14.25
C ILE A 462 9.83 17.41 13.14
N LEU A 463 10.22 17.47 11.86
CA LEU A 463 9.33 17.20 10.74
C LEU A 463 9.10 15.69 10.63
N VAL A 464 7.82 15.29 10.66
CA VAL A 464 7.41 13.90 10.49
C VAL A 464 6.85 13.75 9.09
N ILE A 465 7.47 12.89 8.30
CA ILE A 465 6.93 12.47 7.02
C ILE A 465 5.86 11.43 7.31
N VAL A 466 4.63 11.70 6.89
CA VAL A 466 3.53 10.73 6.92
C VAL A 466 3.22 10.35 5.48
N TYR A 467 2.96 9.06 5.29
CA TYR A 467 2.77 8.47 3.97
C TYR A 467 1.60 9.10 3.21
N GLY A 468 1.87 9.56 1.99
CA GLY A 468 0.88 9.71 0.92
C GLY A 468 0.98 8.51 -0.03
N GLU A 469 0.86 8.77 -1.33
CA GLU A 469 1.18 7.78 -2.39
C GLU A 469 2.70 7.69 -2.53
N LEU A 470 3.29 6.51 -2.34
CA LEU A 470 4.75 6.36 -2.37
C LEU A 470 5.27 6.71 -3.78
N CYS A 471 6.52 7.15 -3.90
CA CYS A 471 7.09 7.76 -5.12
C CYS A 471 6.42 9.05 -5.64
N LYS A 472 5.20 9.39 -5.23
CA LYS A 472 4.41 10.50 -5.81
C LYS A 472 4.14 11.62 -4.84
N GLU A 473 3.76 11.31 -3.61
CA GLU A 473 3.24 12.28 -2.66
C GLU A 473 3.61 11.94 -1.20
N TYR A 474 4.09 12.94 -0.48
CA TYR A 474 4.36 12.91 0.95
C TYR A 474 3.74 14.09 1.66
N ARG A 475 3.12 13.81 2.79
CA ARG A 475 2.64 14.85 3.70
C ARG A 475 3.66 15.05 4.80
N ILE A 476 4.19 16.25 4.88
CA ILE A 476 5.18 16.64 5.87
C ILE A 476 4.45 17.39 6.98
N PHE A 477 4.32 16.70 8.11
CA PHE A 477 3.67 17.21 9.31
C PHE A 477 4.67 17.80 10.27
N LYS A 478 4.12 18.62 11.15
CA LYS A 478 4.88 19.47 12.04
C LYS A 478 4.35 19.27 13.45
N LEU A 479 5.14 18.60 14.29
CA LEU A 479 4.69 18.22 15.64
C LEU A 479 4.46 19.42 16.57
N ALA A 480 5.17 20.54 16.40
CA ALA A 480 5.17 21.62 17.39
C ALA A 480 5.75 22.98 16.93
N TRP A 481 5.20 23.68 15.92
CA TRP A 481 5.44 25.14 15.85
C TRP A 481 4.25 25.92 16.37
N LYS A 482 4.49 27.20 16.65
CA LYS A 482 3.43 28.19 16.62
C LYS A 482 2.78 28.15 15.23
N ILE A 483 1.44 28.09 15.23
CA ILE A 483 0.60 28.23 14.04
C ILE A 483 1.08 29.46 13.24
N GLY A 484 1.38 29.30 11.95
CA GLY A 484 1.60 30.41 11.01
C GLY A 484 3.04 30.73 10.58
N GLU A 485 4.07 30.01 11.03
CA GLU A 485 5.41 30.13 10.42
C GLU A 485 5.64 28.92 9.48
N VAL A 486 5.86 29.16 8.19
CA VAL A 486 6.24 28.14 7.19
C VAL A 486 7.75 28.22 6.99
N PRO A 487 8.49 27.10 6.95
CA PRO A 487 9.92 27.16 6.63
C PRO A 487 10.10 27.76 5.23
N LYS A 488 10.98 28.76 5.11
CA LYS A 488 11.29 29.40 3.82
C LYS A 488 11.83 28.40 2.80
N ALA A 489 12.64 27.45 3.26
CA ALA A 489 13.13 26.33 2.48
C ALA A 489 13.39 25.13 3.42
N ILE A 490 13.47 23.94 2.83
CA ILE A 490 13.89 22.70 3.48
C ILE A 490 14.94 21.99 2.62
N ASN A 491 15.95 21.41 3.26
CA ASN A 491 16.90 20.51 2.60
C ASN A 491 16.41 19.07 2.64
N LEU A 492 16.03 18.54 1.47
CA LEU A 492 15.71 17.14 1.24
C LEU A 492 16.93 16.39 0.72
N THR A 493 17.37 15.37 1.45
CA THR A 493 18.50 14.53 1.06
C THR A 493 18.03 13.13 0.68
N PHE A 494 18.44 12.66 -0.49
CA PHE A 494 18.29 11.29 -0.97
C PHE A 494 19.62 10.56 -0.85
N PRO A 495 19.82 9.69 0.17
CA PRO A 495 21.12 9.08 0.45
C PRO A 495 21.45 7.87 -0.43
N PHE A 496 20.48 7.29 -1.14
CA PHE A 496 20.62 6.01 -1.86
C PHE A 496 20.43 6.11 -3.37
N LEU A 497 20.78 7.25 -3.98
CA LEU A 497 20.72 7.37 -5.44
C LEU A 497 21.94 6.70 -6.12
N PRO A 498 21.80 6.16 -7.35
CA PRO A 498 22.89 5.56 -8.12
C PRO A 498 24.14 6.45 -8.26
N GLN A 499 23.94 7.75 -8.45
CA GLN A 499 25.01 8.75 -8.57
C GLN A 499 25.57 9.24 -7.24
N GLY A 500 25.22 8.59 -6.12
CA GLY A 500 25.55 9.01 -4.77
C GLY A 500 24.53 9.99 -4.18
N GLN A 501 24.73 10.33 -2.91
CA GLN A 501 23.81 11.18 -2.15
C GLN A 501 23.60 12.55 -2.84
N ARG A 502 22.34 12.98 -2.93
CA ARG A 502 21.98 14.33 -3.38
C ARG A 502 21.10 15.05 -2.37
N THR A 503 21.30 16.35 -2.22
CA THR A 503 20.48 17.23 -1.41
C THR A 503 19.84 18.29 -2.30
N PHE A 504 18.54 18.49 -2.14
CA PHE A 504 17.74 19.48 -2.81
C PHE A 504 17.25 20.49 -1.78
N GLU A 505 17.51 21.78 -2.01
CA GLU A 505 16.91 22.86 -1.24
C GLU A 505 15.59 23.22 -1.91
N ILE A 506 14.45 23.10 -1.23
CA ILE A 506 13.14 23.37 -1.84
C ILE A 506 12.28 24.27 -0.95
N SER A 507 11.45 25.10 -1.56
CA SER A 507 10.50 25.98 -0.87
C SER A 507 9.06 25.69 -1.30
N ALA A 508 8.11 26.03 -0.43
CA ALA A 508 6.70 26.00 -0.78
C ALA A 508 6.42 27.05 -1.88
N TYR A 509 6.37 26.61 -3.13
CA TYR A 509 6.35 27.53 -4.27
C TYR A 509 5.07 28.38 -4.30
N ASN A 510 3.99 27.95 -3.65
CA ASN A 510 2.72 28.68 -3.63
C ASN A 510 2.65 29.73 -2.52
N GLU A 511 3.69 29.80 -1.67
CA GLU A 511 3.77 30.69 -0.51
C GLU A 511 4.82 31.78 -0.71
N PHE A 512 5.98 31.45 -1.28
CA PHE A 512 7.10 32.38 -1.42
C PHE A 512 7.22 32.91 -2.86
N LEU A 513 7.20 34.23 -3.02
CA LEU A 513 7.48 34.88 -4.30
C LEU A 513 8.91 34.54 -4.76
N PRO A 514 9.13 34.19 -6.05
CA PRO A 514 10.46 33.96 -6.59
C PRO A 514 11.32 35.22 -6.41
N GLN A 515 12.46 35.12 -5.74
CA GLN A 515 13.37 36.24 -5.55
C GLN A 515 14.39 36.25 -6.69
N ILE A 516 14.56 37.38 -7.37
CA ILE A 516 15.49 37.50 -8.50
C ILE A 516 16.62 38.45 -8.06
N ASP A 517 17.85 37.95 -8.07
CA ASP A 517 19.04 38.71 -7.69
C ASP A 517 19.73 39.29 -8.94
N SER A 518 19.78 38.53 -10.03
CA SER A 518 20.36 38.98 -11.31
C SER A 518 19.81 38.22 -12.52
N ILE A 519 19.89 38.85 -13.69
CA ILE A 519 19.65 38.24 -15.00
C ILE A 519 20.85 38.57 -15.87
N ILE A 520 21.58 37.56 -16.34
CA ILE A 520 22.71 37.72 -17.24
C ILE A 520 22.33 37.10 -18.58
N ARG A 521 22.57 37.85 -19.66
CA ARG A 521 22.29 37.42 -21.03
C ARG A 521 23.58 37.06 -21.76
N TYR A 522 23.62 35.87 -22.34
CA TYR A 522 24.67 35.36 -23.21
C TYR A 522 24.07 35.00 -24.58
N SER A 523 24.15 35.92 -25.55
CA SER A 523 23.43 35.78 -26.82
C SER A 523 21.92 35.54 -26.58
N ASP A 524 21.39 34.40 -27.01
CA ASP A 524 19.99 33.97 -26.82
C ASP A 524 19.74 33.22 -25.48
N TYR A 525 20.78 33.00 -24.67
CA TYR A 525 20.67 32.35 -23.37
C TYR A 525 20.55 33.37 -22.24
N PHE A 526 19.73 33.04 -21.25
CA PHE A 526 19.54 33.83 -20.04
C PHE A 526 19.81 32.96 -18.82
N ILE A 527 20.64 33.48 -17.92
CA ILE A 527 20.90 32.91 -16.60
C ILE A 527 20.25 33.84 -15.58
N ILE A 528 19.23 33.34 -14.90
CA ILE A 528 18.46 34.06 -13.88
C ILE A 528 18.88 33.48 -12.54
N SER A 529 19.61 34.26 -11.75
CA SER A 529 20.04 33.87 -10.40
C SER A 529 19.10 34.49 -9.37
N GLY A 530 18.82 33.75 -8.31
CA GLY A 530 17.82 34.13 -7.32
C GLY A 530 17.58 33.06 -6.28
N LYS A 531 16.35 32.99 -5.74
CA LYS A 531 15.88 32.00 -4.76
C LYS A 531 14.40 31.69 -4.94
N TYR A 532 13.95 30.57 -4.38
CA TYR A 532 12.55 30.11 -4.40
C TYR A 532 12.04 29.75 -5.81
N PHE A 533 12.95 29.35 -6.69
CA PHE A 533 12.59 28.72 -7.95
C PHE A 533 12.30 27.23 -7.75
N ALA A 534 11.68 26.57 -8.72
CA ALA A 534 11.33 25.15 -8.65
C ALA A 534 12.30 24.28 -9.48
N TYR A 535 12.56 23.05 -9.04
CA TYR A 535 13.28 22.06 -9.86
C TYR A 535 12.43 21.58 -11.04
N ASN A 536 11.12 21.47 -10.84
CA ASN A 536 10.19 21.12 -11.90
C ASN A 536 10.01 22.31 -12.86
N GLN A 537 10.45 22.11 -14.10
CA GLN A 537 10.40 23.15 -15.13
C GLN A 537 8.96 23.40 -15.60
N SER A 538 8.09 22.39 -15.54
CA SER A 538 6.69 22.51 -16.01
C SER A 538 5.87 23.50 -15.19
N VAL A 539 6.29 23.78 -13.95
CA VAL A 539 5.62 24.73 -13.07
C VAL A 539 6.24 26.13 -13.09
N THR A 540 7.32 26.31 -13.84
CA THR A 540 8.02 27.58 -13.96
C THR A 540 7.77 28.17 -15.34
N THR A 541 7.50 29.46 -15.41
CA THR A 541 7.39 30.21 -16.66
C THR A 541 8.24 31.47 -16.57
N VAL A 542 8.92 31.78 -17.66
CA VAL A 542 9.80 32.95 -17.76
C VAL A 542 9.39 33.75 -18.99
N LEU A 543 9.07 35.01 -18.79
CA LEU A 543 8.81 35.98 -19.85
C LEU A 543 9.88 37.06 -19.83
N ILE A 544 10.43 37.42 -20.99
CA ILE A 544 11.40 38.50 -21.16
C ILE A 544 10.86 39.44 -22.24
N SER A 545 10.58 40.70 -21.89
CA SER A 545 9.86 41.65 -22.76
C SER A 545 8.59 41.04 -23.36
N ASN A 546 7.80 40.35 -22.52
CA ASN A 546 6.59 39.61 -22.89
C ASN A 546 6.77 38.42 -23.86
N HIS A 547 8.01 37.99 -24.13
CA HIS A 547 8.27 36.79 -24.93
C HIS A 547 8.67 35.62 -24.03
N SER A 548 8.14 34.43 -24.33
CA SER A 548 8.41 33.22 -23.55
C SER A 548 9.86 32.77 -23.72
N CYS A 549 10.58 32.64 -22.61
CA CYS A 549 11.92 32.06 -22.55
C CYS A 549 11.81 30.58 -22.20
N SER A 550 12.21 29.71 -23.12
CA SER A 550 12.12 28.26 -22.96
C SER A 550 13.13 27.77 -21.93
N ILE A 551 12.65 27.26 -20.80
CA ILE A 551 13.50 26.80 -19.70
C ILE A 551 14.32 25.59 -20.14
N ILE A 552 15.63 25.64 -19.86
CA ILE A 552 16.61 24.59 -20.11
C ILE A 552 16.87 23.81 -18.83
N THR A 553 17.16 24.53 -17.74
CA THR A 553 17.37 23.98 -16.40
C THR A 553 16.77 24.92 -15.38
N SER A 554 16.32 24.35 -14.26
CA SER A 554 15.79 25.11 -13.13
C SER A 554 16.14 24.37 -11.85
N ASN A 555 16.59 25.11 -10.84
CA ASN A 555 16.82 24.64 -9.48
C ASN A 555 16.44 25.76 -8.51
N PHE A 556 16.58 25.58 -7.20
CA PHE A 556 16.20 26.57 -6.20
C PHE A 556 16.77 27.99 -6.41
N ASN A 557 18.00 28.09 -6.91
CA ASN A 557 18.76 29.34 -7.00
C ASN A 557 18.97 29.85 -8.43
N GLU A 558 18.74 29.04 -9.46
CA GLU A 558 19.05 29.41 -10.84
C GLU A 558 18.06 28.82 -11.84
N ILE A 559 17.64 29.66 -12.80
CA ILE A 559 16.95 29.24 -14.02
C ILE A 559 17.85 29.57 -15.22
N GLN A 560 18.09 28.60 -16.09
CA GLN A 560 18.66 28.84 -17.41
C GLN A 560 17.54 28.70 -18.43
N CYS A 561 17.39 29.68 -19.32
CA CYS A 561 16.37 29.63 -20.37
C CYS A 561 16.91 30.19 -21.70
N TYR A 562 16.23 29.85 -22.79
CA TYR A 562 16.57 30.23 -24.16
C TYR A 562 15.44 31.04 -24.79
N LEU A 563 15.78 32.17 -25.39
CA LEU A 563 14.85 33.02 -26.13
C LEU A 563 15.37 33.21 -27.56
N SER A 564 14.69 32.59 -28.53
CA SER A 564 15.01 32.73 -29.96
C SER A 564 14.93 34.18 -30.42
N ASN A 565 15.88 34.64 -31.23
CA ASN A 565 15.94 35.99 -31.79
C ASN A 565 15.97 37.09 -30.71
N SER A 566 16.59 36.81 -29.56
CA SER A 566 16.66 37.76 -28.43
C SER A 566 17.23 39.12 -28.84
N ASN A 567 18.18 39.16 -29.79
CA ASN A 567 18.75 40.40 -30.34
C ASN A 567 17.71 41.31 -30.97
N GLN A 568 16.74 40.76 -31.70
CA GLN A 568 15.69 41.55 -32.35
C GLN A 568 14.67 42.06 -31.33
N ILE A 569 14.41 41.26 -30.30
CA ILE A 569 13.43 41.57 -29.24
C ILE A 569 13.97 42.66 -28.30
N ILE A 570 15.27 42.60 -27.96
CA ILE A 570 15.82 43.33 -26.82
C ILE A 570 16.59 44.61 -27.21
N ASN A 571 17.20 44.68 -28.41
CA ASN A 571 18.12 45.78 -28.74
C ASN A 571 17.48 47.19 -28.79
N ASN A 572 16.15 47.29 -28.75
CA ASN A 572 15.43 48.57 -28.78
C ASN A 572 14.98 49.07 -27.39
N GLU A 573 15.15 48.30 -26.32
CA GLU A 573 14.66 48.65 -24.98
C GLU A 573 15.81 48.97 -24.01
N GLU A 574 15.87 50.18 -23.44
CA GLU A 574 16.87 50.50 -22.40
C GLU A 574 16.63 49.69 -21.11
N LEU A 575 15.38 49.35 -20.84
CA LEU A 575 14.94 48.62 -19.65
C LEU A 575 14.07 47.44 -20.10
N ILE A 576 14.55 46.24 -19.84
CA ILE A 576 13.91 44.98 -20.17
C ILE A 576 13.16 44.51 -18.93
N THR A 577 11.87 44.24 -19.06
CA THR A 577 11.07 43.64 -17.98
C THR A 577 11.02 42.14 -18.13
N SER A 578 11.45 41.42 -17.09
CA SER A 578 11.28 39.98 -16.96
C SER A 578 10.22 39.64 -15.94
N ILE A 579 9.40 38.63 -16.24
CA ILE A 579 8.42 38.04 -15.32
C ILE A 579 8.79 36.59 -15.12
N ILE A 580 9.07 36.22 -13.87
CA ILE A 580 9.33 34.82 -13.48
C ILE A 580 8.14 34.41 -12.64
N GLN A 581 7.42 33.39 -13.09
CA GLN A 581 6.28 32.83 -12.38
C GLN A 581 6.56 31.37 -12.05
N VAL A 582 6.33 31.00 -10.79
CA VAL A 582 6.38 29.63 -10.30
C VAL A 582 4.97 29.31 -9.79
N MET A 583 4.26 28.42 -10.47
CA MET A 583 2.85 28.12 -10.19
C MET A 583 1.97 29.37 -10.18
N ASN A 584 1.43 29.76 -9.03
CA ASN A 584 0.49 30.88 -8.87
C ASN A 584 1.16 32.16 -8.35
N VAL A 585 2.48 32.15 -8.10
CA VAL A 585 3.23 33.34 -7.66
C VAL A 585 4.16 33.82 -8.75
N SER A 586 4.30 35.15 -8.87
CA SER A 586 5.14 35.77 -9.90
C SER A 586 5.89 36.97 -9.36
N SER A 587 7.12 37.14 -9.83
CA SER A 587 7.94 38.32 -9.57
C SER A 587 8.38 38.97 -10.87
N THR A 588 8.45 40.30 -10.85
CA THR A 588 8.96 41.11 -11.96
C THR A 588 10.34 41.64 -11.64
N PHE A 589 11.27 41.56 -12.60
CA PHE A 589 12.62 42.11 -12.47
C PHE A 589 12.97 42.92 -13.70
N ASN A 590 13.43 44.15 -13.49
CA ASN A 590 13.84 45.04 -14.58
C ASN A 590 15.36 45.08 -14.65
N PHE A 591 15.92 44.80 -15.83
CA PHE A 591 17.37 44.83 -16.07
C PHE A 591 17.68 45.63 -17.34
N ARG A 592 18.93 46.09 -17.49
CA ARG A 592 19.34 46.90 -18.65
C ARG A 592 20.15 46.06 -19.64
N VAL A 593 20.01 46.36 -20.93
CA VAL A 593 20.76 45.69 -22.02
C VAL A 593 22.27 45.71 -21.79
N ASN A 594 22.82 46.72 -21.09
CA ASN A 594 24.27 46.80 -20.83
C ASN A 594 24.77 45.79 -19.78
N GLN A 595 23.87 44.99 -19.17
CA GLN A 595 24.23 43.75 -18.45
C GLN A 595 24.25 42.52 -19.38
N ALA A 596 23.95 42.70 -20.68
CA ALA A 596 24.22 41.71 -21.70
C ALA A 596 25.73 41.60 -21.90
N CYS A 597 26.11 40.36 -22.07
CA CYS A 597 27.47 39.94 -22.06
C CYS A 597 27.93 39.80 -23.52
N ASN A 598 28.64 40.81 -24.04
CA ASN A 598 28.99 40.89 -25.46
C ASN A 598 30.41 40.36 -25.67
N GLY A 599 30.65 39.07 -25.43
CA GLY A 599 31.92 38.42 -25.74
C GLY A 599 33.12 38.83 -24.87
N ASN A 600 33.61 40.06 -25.05
CA ASN A 600 34.76 40.63 -24.35
C ASN A 600 34.49 40.99 -22.89
N ASN A 601 33.23 41.26 -22.54
CA ASN A 601 32.83 41.65 -21.17
C ASN A 601 32.31 40.47 -20.35
N CYS A 602 32.47 39.25 -20.86
CA CYS A 602 31.94 38.06 -20.23
C CYS A 602 32.96 37.34 -19.36
N PRO A 603 32.49 36.72 -18.26
CA PRO A 603 33.22 35.61 -17.68
C PRO A 603 33.44 34.58 -18.79
N ILE A 604 34.70 34.31 -19.14
CA ILE A 604 35.05 33.27 -20.11
C ILE A 604 34.47 31.96 -19.57
N ALA A 605 33.50 31.41 -20.29
CA ALA A 605 32.89 30.15 -19.93
C ALA A 605 33.90 29.01 -20.17
N ASP A 606 34.07 28.12 -19.20
CA ASP A 606 34.78 26.86 -19.44
C ASP A 606 33.90 25.99 -20.33
N CYS A 607 34.27 25.84 -21.60
CA CYS A 607 33.50 25.09 -22.60
C CYS A 607 33.55 23.55 -22.40
N ASN A 608 33.96 23.08 -21.21
CA ASN A 608 33.95 21.68 -20.77
C ASN A 608 34.66 20.72 -21.73
N LYS A 609 35.60 21.21 -22.55
CA LYS A 609 36.28 20.50 -23.66
C LYS A 609 35.37 20.10 -24.85
N TYR A 610 34.10 20.49 -24.83
CA TYR A 610 33.12 20.16 -25.87
C TYR A 610 32.78 21.34 -26.79
N GLY A 611 33.49 22.46 -26.64
CA GLY A 611 33.39 23.61 -27.51
C GLY A 611 34.55 24.57 -27.36
N GLU A 612 34.51 25.64 -28.14
CA GLU A 612 35.45 26.74 -28.10
C GLU A 612 34.73 28.04 -27.75
N TYR A 613 35.31 28.86 -26.90
CA TYR A 613 34.66 30.11 -26.48
C TYR A 613 34.64 31.12 -27.63
N ASN A 614 33.45 31.56 -28.02
CA ASN A 614 33.26 32.54 -29.08
C ASN A 614 33.23 33.95 -28.50
N TYR A 615 34.26 34.73 -28.83
CA TYR A 615 34.42 36.11 -28.37
C TYR A 615 33.47 37.12 -29.01
N GLU A 616 32.76 36.76 -30.08
CA GLU A 616 31.73 37.64 -30.66
C GLU A 616 30.38 37.44 -29.95
N SER A 617 30.03 36.19 -29.64
CA SER A 617 28.72 35.84 -29.05
C SER A 617 28.73 35.78 -27.52
N GLY A 618 29.90 35.60 -26.89
CA GLY A 618 30.04 35.41 -25.44
C GLY A 618 29.62 34.02 -24.94
N VAL A 619 29.37 33.07 -25.85
CA VAL A 619 29.02 31.68 -25.53
C VAL A 619 30.03 30.72 -26.16
N CYS A 620 30.06 29.48 -25.69
CA CYS A 620 30.85 28.43 -26.34
C CYS A 620 30.18 27.94 -27.64
N ASP A 621 30.95 27.90 -28.73
CA ASP A 621 30.63 27.18 -29.95
C ASP A 621 30.95 25.70 -29.74
N CYS A 622 29.91 24.88 -29.54
CA CYS A 622 30.09 23.45 -29.28
C CYS A 622 30.57 22.71 -30.53
N TYR A 623 31.57 21.83 -30.37
CA TYR A 623 32.23 21.13 -31.49
C TYR A 623 31.31 20.14 -32.22
N SER A 624 30.20 19.74 -31.63
CA SER A 624 29.22 18.84 -32.25
C SER A 624 27.79 19.21 -31.85
N ASN A 625 26.84 18.78 -32.68
CA ASN A 625 25.41 18.88 -32.40
C ASN A 625 24.96 18.01 -31.21
N GLU A 626 25.88 17.26 -30.57
CA GLU A 626 25.62 16.45 -29.38
C GLU A 626 25.70 17.26 -28.09
N TRP A 627 26.24 18.48 -28.13
CA TRP A 627 26.41 19.35 -26.96
C TRP A 627 25.68 20.68 -27.15
N ARG A 628 25.14 21.22 -26.05
CA ARG A 628 24.37 22.47 -26.00
C ARG A 628 24.60 23.20 -24.67
N GLY A 629 24.02 24.39 -24.57
CA GLY A 629 24.17 25.29 -23.42
C GLY A 629 25.31 26.28 -23.63
N TYR A 630 25.31 27.36 -22.85
CA TYR A 630 26.28 28.44 -23.00
C TYR A 630 27.75 28.00 -22.80
N SER A 631 27.98 26.87 -22.13
CA SER A 631 29.30 26.29 -21.88
C SER A 631 29.46 24.85 -22.37
N CYS A 632 28.60 24.41 -23.31
CA CYS A 632 28.60 23.05 -23.87
C CYS A 632 28.53 21.93 -22.81
N GLN A 633 27.88 22.21 -21.68
CA GLN A 633 27.79 21.34 -20.52
C GLN A 633 26.63 20.33 -20.60
N LEU A 634 25.68 20.55 -21.50
CA LEU A 634 24.48 19.73 -21.64
C LEU A 634 24.56 18.93 -22.93
N LYS A 635 24.11 17.67 -22.91
CA LYS A 635 23.89 16.94 -24.16
C LYS A 635 22.66 17.50 -24.88
N SER A 636 22.78 17.55 -26.21
CA SER A 636 21.70 17.90 -27.13
C SER A 636 20.54 16.92 -26.95
N LEU A 637 19.32 17.46 -26.97
CA LEU A 637 18.12 16.66 -26.80
C LEU A 637 17.58 16.30 -28.18
N ASN A 638 17.44 15.01 -28.46
CA ASN A 638 16.72 14.57 -29.64
C ASN A 638 15.24 14.88 -29.46
N CYS A 639 14.59 15.39 -30.50
CA CYS A 639 13.13 15.44 -30.53
C CYS A 639 12.55 14.02 -30.61
N LEU A 640 11.31 13.86 -30.15
CA LEU A 640 10.57 12.58 -30.21
C LEU A 640 10.55 11.99 -31.63
N SER A 641 10.46 12.85 -32.65
CA SER A 641 10.70 12.51 -34.05
C SER A 641 11.86 13.33 -34.60
N ASN A 642 12.84 12.67 -35.21
CA ASN A 642 14.04 13.33 -35.75
C ASN A 642 13.74 14.40 -36.80
N ASP A 643 12.61 14.30 -37.51
CA ASP A 643 12.20 15.24 -38.56
C ASP A 643 10.93 16.03 -38.21
N CYS A 644 10.42 15.93 -36.98
CA CYS A 644 9.15 16.55 -36.58
C CYS A 644 8.02 16.25 -37.58
N SER A 645 7.99 14.99 -38.04
CA SER A 645 7.04 14.49 -39.04
C SER A 645 7.05 15.28 -40.36
N GLY A 646 8.18 15.93 -40.69
CA GLY A 646 8.34 16.83 -41.83
C GLY A 646 7.54 18.13 -41.75
N ASN A 647 6.95 18.44 -40.59
CA ASN A 647 5.98 19.53 -40.40
C ASN A 647 6.41 20.55 -39.33
N GLY A 648 7.71 20.56 -39.00
CA GLY A 648 8.34 21.51 -38.12
C GLY A 648 9.85 21.39 -38.22
N TYR A 649 10.56 21.99 -37.28
CA TYR A 649 11.99 21.75 -37.11
C TYR A 649 12.28 21.35 -35.66
N CYS A 650 13.21 20.44 -35.48
CA CYS A 650 13.61 20.02 -34.14
C CYS A 650 14.49 21.09 -33.51
N ASN A 651 14.00 21.73 -32.45
CA ASN A 651 14.83 22.60 -31.64
C ASN A 651 15.66 21.73 -30.67
N ASN A 652 16.85 21.33 -31.12
CA ASN A 652 17.81 20.51 -30.38
C ASN A 652 18.26 21.13 -29.04
N ILE A 653 18.05 22.44 -28.85
CA ILE A 653 18.33 23.11 -27.57
C ILE A 653 17.31 22.69 -26.52
N ILE A 654 16.04 22.54 -26.86
CA ILE A 654 14.97 22.20 -25.90
C ILE A 654 14.41 20.78 -26.08
N GLY A 655 14.83 20.07 -27.13
CA GLY A 655 14.36 18.73 -27.45
C GLY A 655 12.90 18.67 -27.91
N LYS A 656 12.35 19.79 -28.41
CA LYS A 656 10.96 19.91 -28.84
C LYS A 656 10.88 20.34 -30.29
N CYS A 657 9.87 19.83 -30.98
CA CYS A 657 9.56 20.28 -32.32
C CYS A 657 8.85 21.63 -32.30
N GLU A 658 9.38 22.58 -33.05
CA GLU A 658 8.69 23.83 -33.34
C GLU A 658 7.89 23.64 -34.63
N CYS A 659 6.57 23.55 -34.47
CA CYS A 659 5.69 23.17 -35.56
C CYS A 659 5.41 24.33 -36.51
N ASN A 660 5.28 24.00 -37.80
CA ASN A 660 4.80 24.93 -38.81
C ASN A 660 3.39 25.42 -38.47
N THR A 661 2.99 26.55 -39.06
CA THR A 661 1.64 27.10 -38.86
C THR A 661 0.56 26.06 -39.15
N ASN A 662 -0.47 25.99 -38.30
CA ASN A 662 -1.58 25.02 -38.34
C ASN A 662 -1.25 23.57 -37.94
N ARG A 663 -0.10 23.30 -37.33
CA ARG A 663 0.26 21.97 -36.82
C ARG A 663 0.19 21.88 -35.29
N VAL A 664 -0.02 20.68 -34.75
CA VAL A 664 -0.07 20.37 -33.31
C VAL A 664 0.66 19.07 -32.98
N PHE A 665 0.72 18.77 -31.67
CA PHE A 665 1.44 17.68 -31.02
C PHE A 665 2.96 17.91 -30.96
N ASP A 666 3.61 17.20 -30.04
CA ASP A 666 5.05 17.35 -29.78
C ASP A 666 5.92 16.91 -30.97
N ASP A 667 5.36 16.17 -31.92
CA ASP A 667 6.00 15.71 -33.16
C ASP A 667 5.48 16.41 -34.43
N CYS A 668 4.62 17.43 -34.26
CA CYS A 668 3.96 18.17 -35.34
C CYS A 668 3.12 17.35 -36.32
N SER A 669 2.71 16.13 -35.94
CA SER A 669 1.93 15.24 -36.81
C SER A 669 0.47 15.70 -36.97
N GLY A 670 -0.08 16.43 -36.01
CA GLY A 670 -1.48 16.86 -36.01
C GLY A 670 -1.73 18.16 -36.76
N ILE A 671 -2.98 18.40 -37.15
CA ILE A 671 -3.47 19.62 -37.79
C ILE A 671 -4.45 20.32 -36.85
N LEU A 672 -4.26 21.62 -36.61
CA LEU A 672 -5.19 22.44 -35.83
C LEU A 672 -6.58 22.46 -36.50
N CYS A 673 -7.63 22.12 -35.75
CA CYS A 673 -8.99 22.32 -36.24
C CYS A 673 -9.38 23.81 -36.23
N ASN A 674 -10.13 24.20 -37.26
CA ASN A 674 -10.76 25.53 -37.36
C ASN A 674 -9.76 26.68 -37.16
N ASN A 675 -8.60 26.61 -37.83
CA ASN A 675 -7.52 27.59 -37.75
C ASN A 675 -7.07 27.92 -36.30
N GLY A 676 -7.17 26.94 -35.39
CA GLY A 676 -6.75 27.08 -34.00
C GLY A 676 -7.85 27.53 -33.02
N HIS A 677 -9.07 27.80 -33.50
CA HIS A 677 -10.19 28.12 -32.61
C HIS A 677 -10.83 26.89 -31.94
N GLY A 678 -10.42 25.68 -32.34
CA GLY A 678 -11.00 24.44 -31.86
C GLY A 678 -12.43 24.21 -32.38
N CYS A 679 -13.08 23.18 -31.82
CA CYS A 679 -14.43 22.79 -32.18
C CYS A 679 -15.43 23.31 -31.15
N PHE A 680 -16.50 23.94 -31.60
CA PHE A 680 -17.54 24.49 -30.73
C PHE A 680 -18.50 23.40 -30.25
N ASN A 681 -19.27 23.69 -29.20
CA ASN A 681 -20.39 22.85 -28.73
C ASN A 681 -20.05 21.36 -28.51
N GLY A 682 -18.83 21.06 -28.06
CA GLY A 682 -18.37 19.70 -27.78
C GLY A 682 -18.06 18.87 -29.02
N GLY A 683 -17.82 19.49 -30.18
CA GLY A 683 -17.29 18.79 -31.34
C GLY A 683 -15.91 18.21 -31.07
N ASN A 684 -15.62 17.04 -31.64
CA ASN A 684 -14.32 16.40 -31.52
C ASN A 684 -13.45 16.77 -32.72
N CYS A 685 -12.27 17.35 -32.47
CA CYS A 685 -11.31 17.66 -33.52
C CYS A 685 -10.67 16.38 -34.06
N ASN A 686 -10.78 16.14 -35.36
CA ASN A 686 -9.97 15.15 -36.04
C ASN A 686 -8.63 15.78 -36.45
N PHE A 687 -7.60 15.59 -35.62
CA PHE A 687 -6.27 16.15 -35.84
C PHE A 687 -5.54 15.58 -37.07
N GLN A 688 -6.05 14.52 -37.70
CA GLN A 688 -5.45 14.00 -38.93
C GLN A 688 -5.75 14.88 -40.14
N ASN A 689 -6.91 15.56 -40.16
CA ASN A 689 -7.37 16.38 -41.29
C ASN A 689 -7.81 17.80 -40.90
N GLY A 690 -7.83 18.16 -39.62
CA GLY A 690 -8.21 19.49 -39.12
C GLY A 690 -9.71 19.78 -39.16
N VAL A 691 -10.56 18.74 -39.21
CA VAL A 691 -12.03 18.88 -39.29
C VAL A 691 -12.70 18.57 -37.94
N CYS A 692 -13.72 19.35 -37.57
CA CYS A 692 -14.53 19.12 -36.38
C CYS A 692 -15.67 18.14 -36.67
N ASN A 693 -15.66 16.99 -35.99
CA ASN A 693 -16.76 16.03 -36.01
C ASN A 693 -17.84 16.50 -35.04
N CYS A 694 -18.99 16.88 -35.57
CA CYS A 694 -20.09 17.43 -34.78
C CYS A 694 -21.14 16.36 -34.45
N SER A 695 -21.88 16.55 -33.35
CA SER A 695 -23.12 15.78 -33.16
C SER A 695 -24.15 16.18 -34.23
N SER A 696 -25.11 15.30 -34.52
CA SER A 696 -26.11 15.47 -35.59
C SER A 696 -26.94 16.76 -35.50
N LYS A 697 -26.92 17.44 -34.36
CA LYS A 697 -27.57 18.72 -34.06
C LYS A 697 -26.81 19.96 -34.56
N TRP A 698 -25.58 19.81 -35.08
CA TRP A 698 -24.72 20.92 -35.51
C TRP A 698 -24.08 20.66 -36.87
N ILE A 699 -23.63 21.72 -37.53
CA ILE A 699 -23.05 21.66 -38.87
C ILE A 699 -21.52 21.65 -38.80
N GLU A 700 -20.90 20.61 -39.39
CA GLU A 700 -19.44 20.40 -39.43
C GLU A 700 -18.67 21.53 -40.11
N SER A 701 -19.17 22.06 -41.23
CA SER A 701 -18.51 23.14 -41.97
C SER A 701 -18.42 24.46 -41.21
N SER A 702 -19.10 24.58 -40.07
CA SER A 702 -19.04 25.74 -39.17
C SER A 702 -18.18 25.50 -37.92
N GLY A 703 -17.45 24.38 -37.86
CA GLY A 703 -16.76 23.97 -36.63
C GLY A 703 -17.74 23.64 -35.50
N CYS A 704 -18.95 23.17 -35.84
CA CYS A 704 -20.07 22.94 -34.93
C CYS A 704 -20.68 24.20 -34.30
N ALA A 705 -20.40 25.41 -34.83
CA ALA A 705 -20.97 26.65 -34.31
C ALA A 705 -22.45 26.86 -34.70
N THR A 706 -22.88 26.32 -35.84
CA THR A 706 -24.23 26.54 -36.38
C THR A 706 -25.14 25.34 -36.08
N PRO A 707 -26.29 25.54 -35.42
CA PRO A 707 -27.24 24.46 -35.15
C PRO A 707 -27.92 24.01 -36.45
N LYS A 708 -28.11 22.69 -36.59
CA LYS A 708 -28.86 22.06 -37.68
C LYS A 708 -30.33 21.98 -37.26
N GLN A 709 -31.12 22.98 -37.66
CA GLN A 709 -32.50 23.11 -37.20
C GLN A 709 -33.43 21.96 -37.63
N SER A 710 -34.38 21.60 -36.76
CA SER A 710 -35.45 20.62 -37.04
C SER A 710 -36.71 20.95 -36.27
N ILE A 711 -37.88 20.53 -36.78
CA ILE A 711 -39.17 20.63 -36.08
C ILE A 711 -39.75 19.22 -35.95
N ASP A 712 -40.07 18.83 -34.72
CA ASP A 712 -40.55 17.50 -34.37
C ASP A 712 -42.08 17.47 -34.21
N SER A 713 -42.67 18.56 -33.71
CA SER A 713 -44.13 18.66 -33.53
C SER A 713 -44.62 20.12 -33.45
N GLN A 714 -45.95 20.30 -33.46
CA GLN A 714 -46.59 21.62 -33.35
C GLN A 714 -47.87 21.54 -32.51
N GLN A 715 -48.18 22.62 -31.80
CA GLN A 715 -49.38 22.77 -30.97
C GLN A 715 -50.02 24.13 -31.19
N LEU A 716 -51.34 24.17 -31.39
CA LEU A 716 -52.10 25.41 -31.53
C LEU A 716 -53.00 25.62 -30.29
N VAL A 717 -52.90 26.78 -29.65
CA VAL A 717 -53.71 27.16 -28.49
C VAL A 717 -54.50 28.43 -28.79
N GLN A 718 -55.80 28.40 -28.54
CA GLN A 718 -56.65 29.58 -28.66
C GLN A 718 -56.47 30.49 -27.43
N ILE A 719 -56.11 31.74 -27.64
CA ILE A 719 -56.05 32.80 -26.64
C ILE A 719 -57.22 33.77 -26.93
N LYS A 720 -57.71 34.52 -25.91
CA LYS A 720 -58.97 35.31 -25.95
C LYS A 720 -59.29 35.98 -27.29
N ASN A 721 -58.31 36.57 -27.99
CA ASN A 721 -58.47 37.20 -29.30
C ASN A 721 -57.52 36.68 -30.40
N ASP A 722 -56.54 35.83 -30.08
CA ASP A 722 -55.47 35.39 -31.00
C ASP A 722 -55.24 33.88 -30.91
N ARG A 723 -54.44 33.33 -31.82
CA ARG A 723 -54.00 31.93 -31.79
C ARG A 723 -52.51 31.90 -31.56
N ASN A 724 -52.03 31.05 -30.66
CA ASN A 724 -50.61 30.84 -30.43
C ASN A 724 -50.21 29.47 -30.99
N LEU A 725 -49.33 29.47 -31.99
CA LEU A 725 -48.70 28.27 -32.55
C LEU A 725 -47.35 28.07 -31.89
N THR A 726 -47.19 26.96 -31.17
CA THR A 726 -45.90 26.52 -30.64
C THR A 726 -45.35 25.41 -31.54
N LEU A 727 -44.16 25.64 -32.10
CA LEU A 727 -43.35 24.66 -32.82
C LEU A 727 -42.33 24.08 -31.84
N PHE A 728 -42.25 22.76 -31.73
CA PHE A 728 -41.28 22.06 -30.90
C PHE A 728 -40.25 21.39 -31.80
N GLY A 729 -38.96 21.49 -31.47
CA GLY A 729 -37.87 20.94 -32.27
C GLY A 729 -36.50 21.28 -31.72
N TRP A 730 -35.50 21.41 -32.60
CA TRP A 730 -34.17 21.92 -32.27
C TRP A 730 -33.89 23.15 -33.11
N PHE A 731 -33.70 24.29 -32.45
CA PHE A 731 -33.37 25.58 -33.08
C PHE A 731 -32.00 26.10 -32.61
N GLY A 732 -31.50 25.55 -31.49
CA GLY A 732 -30.23 25.96 -30.89
C GLY A 732 -30.28 27.36 -30.28
N ASN A 733 -29.14 27.78 -29.74
CA ASN A 733 -28.96 29.02 -28.99
C ASN A 733 -28.68 30.25 -29.89
N ILE A 734 -28.39 30.05 -31.17
CA ILE A 734 -28.07 31.13 -32.12
C ILE A 734 -29.18 31.19 -33.16
N ASN A 735 -30.02 32.23 -33.09
CA ASN A 735 -31.23 32.38 -33.92
C ASN A 735 -31.14 33.61 -34.85
N ILE A 736 -30.19 33.62 -35.78
CA ILE A 736 -29.99 34.76 -36.70
C ILE A 736 -30.97 34.62 -37.89
N PHE A 737 -31.66 35.70 -38.22
CA PHE A 737 -32.68 35.76 -39.30
C PHE A 737 -33.83 34.75 -39.15
N LEU A 738 -34.19 34.40 -37.91
CA LEU A 738 -35.29 33.48 -37.64
C LEU A 738 -36.62 33.99 -38.24
N THR A 739 -37.17 33.25 -39.19
CA THR A 739 -38.43 33.57 -39.88
C THR A 739 -39.27 32.32 -39.99
N VAL A 740 -40.55 32.41 -39.59
CA VAL A 740 -41.53 31.33 -39.76
C VAL A 740 -42.58 31.77 -40.78
N LEU A 741 -42.82 30.96 -41.80
CA LEU A 741 -43.81 31.19 -42.85
C LEU A 741 -44.84 30.05 -42.87
N ILE A 742 -46.11 30.41 -42.94
CA ILE A 742 -47.23 29.48 -43.17
C ILE A 742 -47.87 29.88 -44.50
N ASP A 743 -47.81 28.99 -45.48
CA ASP A 743 -48.28 29.21 -46.86
C ASP A 743 -47.76 30.53 -47.47
N GLY A 744 -46.47 30.80 -47.27
CA GLY A 744 -45.79 32.01 -47.73
C GLY A 744 -46.11 33.29 -46.95
N LYS A 745 -46.99 33.24 -45.94
CA LYS A 745 -47.31 34.37 -45.05
C LYS A 745 -46.55 34.26 -43.74
N ILE A 746 -46.12 35.40 -43.19
CA ILE A 746 -45.34 35.46 -41.96
C ILE A 746 -46.20 35.00 -40.76
N CYS A 747 -45.61 34.18 -39.89
CA CYS A 747 -46.11 33.88 -38.56
C CYS A 747 -45.34 34.77 -37.57
N ASP A 748 -46.03 35.69 -36.90
CA ASP A 748 -45.38 36.70 -36.05
C ASP A 748 -44.81 36.05 -34.79
N ILE A 749 -43.48 35.97 -34.69
CA ILE A 749 -42.80 35.27 -33.58
C ILE A 749 -43.01 36.03 -32.27
N ILE A 750 -43.57 35.34 -31.28
CA ILE A 750 -43.82 35.84 -29.91
C ILE A 750 -42.60 35.57 -29.03
N SER A 751 -42.04 34.35 -29.13
CA SER A 751 -40.87 33.94 -28.38
C SER A 751 -40.18 32.75 -29.03
N ASN A 752 -38.91 32.55 -28.73
CA ASN A 752 -38.15 31.38 -29.15
C ASN A 752 -37.09 31.01 -28.12
N ASN A 753 -36.74 29.74 -28.07
CA ASN A 753 -35.61 29.21 -27.33
C ASN A 753 -34.99 28.04 -28.13
N ASN A 754 -34.08 27.30 -27.51
CA ASN A 754 -33.34 26.22 -28.19
C ASN A 754 -34.24 25.09 -28.72
N GLU A 755 -35.45 24.95 -28.18
CA GLU A 755 -36.35 23.81 -28.45
C GLU A 755 -37.74 24.21 -28.95
N THR A 756 -38.09 25.50 -28.85
CA THR A 756 -39.43 25.97 -29.18
C THR A 756 -39.42 27.30 -29.89
N ILE A 757 -40.36 27.47 -30.81
CA ILE A 757 -40.73 28.77 -31.40
C ILE A 757 -42.23 28.94 -31.21
N GLN A 758 -42.63 30.07 -30.62
CA GLN A 758 -44.02 30.46 -30.52
C GLN A 758 -44.30 31.61 -31.49
N CYS A 759 -45.34 31.50 -32.30
CA CYS A 759 -45.73 32.55 -33.23
C CYS A 759 -47.25 32.65 -33.41
N ILE A 760 -47.75 33.81 -33.84
CA ILE A 760 -49.16 34.01 -34.18
C ILE A 760 -49.35 33.65 -35.66
N PRO A 761 -50.08 32.58 -35.99
CA PRO A 761 -50.28 32.19 -37.38
C PRO A 761 -51.28 33.14 -38.06
N PRO A 762 -51.09 33.44 -39.36
CA PRO A 762 -51.96 34.34 -40.10
C PRO A 762 -53.42 33.86 -40.10
N TYR A 763 -54.36 34.79 -40.19
CA TYR A 763 -55.78 34.46 -40.23
C TYR A 763 -56.17 33.82 -41.58
N TYR A 764 -56.85 32.68 -41.52
CA TYR A 764 -57.43 31.98 -42.66
C TYR A 764 -58.95 31.84 -42.39
N SER A 765 -59.78 32.15 -43.37
CA SER A 765 -61.24 31.96 -43.29
C SER A 765 -61.59 30.47 -43.20
N CYS A 766 -62.66 30.07 -42.47
CA CYS A 766 -63.07 28.65 -42.39
C CYS A 766 -63.24 28.03 -43.79
N ASP A 767 -63.66 28.81 -44.80
CA ASP A 767 -63.82 28.29 -46.18
C ASP A 767 -62.51 27.90 -46.86
N SER A 768 -61.39 28.52 -46.49
CA SER A 768 -60.06 28.16 -47.03
C SER A 768 -59.39 27.01 -46.28
N ILE A 769 -59.90 26.60 -45.10
CA ILE A 769 -59.28 25.57 -44.25
C ILE A 769 -59.88 24.18 -44.46
N LYS A 770 -60.99 24.06 -45.21
CA LYS A 770 -61.84 22.86 -45.20
C LYS A 770 -61.14 21.53 -45.55
N THR A 771 -60.01 21.51 -46.27
CA THR A 771 -59.26 20.25 -46.52
C THR A 771 -57.74 20.39 -46.77
N SER A 772 -57.08 21.51 -46.47
CA SER A 772 -55.66 21.70 -46.85
C SER A 772 -54.71 21.82 -45.66
N SER A 773 -53.80 20.86 -45.55
CA SER A 773 -52.49 21.03 -44.91
C SER A 773 -51.75 22.22 -45.52
N LEU A 774 -51.34 23.21 -44.71
CA LEU A 774 -50.63 24.41 -45.19
C LEU A 774 -49.12 24.19 -45.13
N LYS A 775 -48.35 24.77 -46.08
CA LYS A 775 -46.88 24.66 -46.07
C LYS A 775 -46.32 25.44 -44.87
N LEU A 776 -45.49 24.81 -44.03
CA LEU A 776 -44.72 25.48 -42.97
C LEU A 776 -43.26 25.58 -43.44
N SER A 777 -42.64 26.75 -43.29
CA SER A 777 -41.22 26.94 -43.56
C SER A 777 -40.60 27.73 -42.42
N VAL A 778 -39.46 27.26 -41.90
CA VAL A 778 -38.69 27.95 -40.87
C VAL A 778 -37.30 28.19 -41.40
N SER A 779 -36.88 29.46 -41.45
CA SER A 779 -35.54 29.85 -41.87
C SER A 779 -34.76 30.45 -40.72
N GLN A 780 -33.52 30.02 -40.51
CA GLN A 780 -32.61 30.52 -39.49
C GLN A 780 -31.17 30.19 -39.89
N ASN A 781 -30.22 31.08 -39.62
CA ASN A 781 -28.79 30.85 -39.90
C ASN A 781 -28.49 30.42 -41.36
N ASN A 782 -29.26 30.93 -42.33
CA ASN A 782 -29.23 30.54 -43.75
C ASN A 782 -29.66 29.09 -44.05
N TYR A 783 -30.23 28.38 -43.08
CA TYR A 783 -30.89 27.08 -43.28
C TYR A 783 -32.39 27.28 -43.37
N ILE A 784 -33.04 26.45 -44.20
CA ILE A 784 -34.49 26.44 -44.37
C ILE A 784 -34.96 25.01 -44.06
N TRP A 785 -35.91 24.89 -43.15
CA TRP A 785 -36.64 23.66 -42.87
C TRP A 785 -38.07 23.82 -43.40
N ASP A 786 -38.54 22.84 -44.17
CA ASP A 786 -39.89 22.83 -44.75
C ASP A 786 -40.70 21.66 -44.18
N GLY A 787 -41.98 21.91 -43.88
CA GLY A 787 -42.91 20.93 -43.35
C GLY A 787 -44.37 21.34 -43.54
N ILE A 788 -45.25 20.84 -42.68
CA ILE A 788 -46.70 20.99 -42.81
C ILE A 788 -47.34 21.53 -41.51
N TYR A 789 -48.13 22.59 -41.65
CA TYR A 789 -49.01 23.12 -40.61
C TYR A 789 -50.45 22.60 -40.79
N ASN A 790 -50.96 21.88 -39.79
CA ASN A 790 -52.30 21.29 -39.79
C ASN A 790 -53.19 21.95 -38.72
N PRO A 791 -54.09 22.87 -39.08
CA PRO A 791 -55.04 23.48 -38.14
C PRO A 791 -56.21 22.52 -37.85
N ILE A 792 -55.97 21.43 -37.12
CA ILE A 792 -57.07 20.51 -36.71
C ILE A 792 -57.70 21.06 -35.42
N PHE A 793 -59.04 21.17 -35.42
CA PHE A 793 -59.92 21.63 -34.32
C PHE A 793 -59.99 23.14 -34.05
N ILE A 794 -60.58 23.90 -34.98
CA ILE A 794 -61.28 25.14 -34.62
C ILE A 794 -62.68 24.76 -34.13
N ASN A 795 -62.90 24.69 -32.81
CA ASN A 795 -64.24 24.61 -32.23
C ASN A 795 -65.05 25.83 -32.68
N GLY A 796 -65.90 25.65 -33.70
CA GLY A 796 -66.67 26.74 -34.31
C GLY A 796 -66.92 26.58 -35.81
N CYS A 797 -66.08 25.83 -36.54
CA CYS A 797 -66.46 25.38 -37.89
C CYS A 797 -67.31 24.08 -37.79
N SER A 798 -68.40 24.11 -37.01
CA SER A 798 -69.35 23.00 -36.87
C SER A 798 -70.42 23.10 -37.95
N ASN A 799 -70.63 22.03 -38.72
CA ASN A 799 -71.62 21.90 -39.78
C ASN A 799 -73.00 22.43 -39.35
N SER A 800 -73.37 23.62 -39.80
CA SER A 800 -74.76 24.11 -39.77
C SER A 800 -75.46 23.57 -41.01
N ASN A 801 -75.87 22.31 -40.95
CA ASN A 801 -76.92 21.77 -41.82
C ASN A 801 -77.58 20.61 -41.06
N GLU A 802 -78.91 20.58 -41.14
CA GLU A 802 -79.85 19.68 -40.43
C GLU A 802 -80.14 20.13 -38.99
N GLY A 803 -81.26 20.79 -38.66
CA GLY A 803 -82.61 20.63 -39.18
C GLY A 803 -83.39 19.71 -38.24
N SER A 804 -84.40 20.31 -37.58
CA SER A 804 -85.46 19.68 -36.78
C SER A 804 -85.19 19.42 -35.28
N SER A 805 -85.98 20.18 -34.52
CA SER A 805 -86.41 20.00 -33.14
C SER A 805 -86.68 18.55 -32.74
N ASN A 806 -86.10 18.11 -31.62
CA ASN A 806 -86.88 17.50 -30.54
C ASN A 806 -86.07 17.51 -29.24
N SER A 807 -86.57 18.28 -28.29
CA SER A 807 -86.33 18.12 -26.87
C SER A 807 -86.70 16.71 -26.43
N ILE A 808 -85.79 15.96 -25.82
CA ILE A 808 -86.11 14.96 -24.80
C ILE A 808 -84.95 14.89 -23.81
N SER A 809 -85.36 14.85 -22.55
CA SER A 809 -84.65 14.86 -21.30
C SER A 809 -83.77 13.62 -21.06
N CYS A 810 -82.74 13.84 -20.25
CA CYS A 810 -81.91 12.84 -19.60
C CYS A 810 -82.73 11.67 -19.03
N SER A 811 -82.42 10.45 -19.46
CA SER A 811 -82.78 9.23 -18.76
C SER A 811 -81.58 8.29 -18.76
N ASN A 812 -81.12 8.01 -17.55
CA ASN A 812 -80.14 7.00 -17.19
C ASN A 812 -80.50 5.63 -17.79
N SER A 813 -79.51 4.95 -18.35
CA SER A 813 -79.37 3.51 -18.20
C SER A 813 -77.93 3.10 -18.44
N ASN A 814 -77.36 2.47 -17.42
CA ASN A 814 -76.11 1.73 -17.40
C ASN A 814 -75.98 0.80 -18.61
N GLU A 815 -74.77 0.63 -19.13
CA GLU A 815 -74.02 -0.63 -19.02
C GLU A 815 -72.69 -0.55 -19.79
N GLY A 816 -71.59 -0.74 -19.04
CA GLY A 816 -70.48 -1.58 -19.46
C GLY A 816 -69.57 -1.11 -20.60
N SER A 817 -68.58 -0.27 -20.28
CA SER A 817 -67.20 -0.46 -20.80
C SER A 817 -66.22 0.57 -20.23
N ILE A 818 -65.32 0.07 -19.37
CA ILE A 818 -63.86 0.29 -19.35
C ILE A 818 -63.35 1.53 -20.13
N SER A 819 -62.95 2.58 -19.42
CA SER A 819 -61.60 3.19 -19.43
C SER A 819 -61.62 4.65 -18.94
N ASN A 820 -60.73 4.92 -17.98
CA ASN A 820 -60.08 6.20 -17.69
C ASN A 820 -60.96 7.45 -17.49
N SER A 821 -61.56 7.55 -16.30
CA SER A 821 -62.02 8.84 -15.78
C SER A 821 -60.83 9.65 -15.25
N ILE A 822 -60.50 10.67 -16.03
CA ILE A 822 -59.68 11.84 -15.71
C ILE A 822 -60.20 12.49 -14.42
N ASN A 823 -59.38 12.49 -13.37
CA ASN A 823 -59.60 13.33 -12.20
C ASN A 823 -58.98 14.71 -12.46
N CYS A 824 -59.85 15.68 -12.71
CA CYS A 824 -59.53 17.10 -12.57
C CYS A 824 -59.46 17.44 -11.08
N SER A 825 -58.27 17.78 -10.58
CA SER A 825 -58.14 18.45 -9.29
C SER A 825 -57.14 19.59 -9.40
N ASN A 826 -57.65 20.77 -9.07
CA ASN A 826 -57.07 22.08 -9.25
C ASN A 826 -55.77 22.33 -8.47
N SER A 827 -54.99 23.23 -9.08
CA SER A 827 -53.91 24.08 -8.59
C SER A 827 -53.98 24.59 -7.14
N GLY A 828 -52.78 24.74 -6.55
CA GLY A 828 -52.46 25.53 -5.35
C GLY A 828 -51.79 24.64 -4.29
N SER A 829 -50.63 24.92 -3.70
CA SER A 829 -49.83 26.13 -3.60
C SER A 829 -48.48 25.77 -2.96
N ASN A 830 -47.42 26.47 -3.38
CA ASN A 830 -46.10 26.67 -2.76
C ASN A 830 -45.85 26.10 -1.34
N GLU A 831 -44.86 25.21 -1.22
CA GLU A 831 -44.10 25.02 0.01
C GLU A 831 -42.59 25.17 -0.26
N ASN A 832 -42.04 26.26 0.29
CA ASN A 832 -40.63 26.61 0.30
C ASN A 832 -39.85 25.58 1.14
N LYS A 833 -38.96 24.80 0.50
CA LYS A 833 -37.97 23.97 1.19
C LYS A 833 -36.84 24.86 1.71
N LYS A 834 -36.83 25.11 3.03
CA LYS A 834 -35.69 25.69 3.76
C LYS A 834 -34.61 24.63 3.96
N GLU A 835 -33.39 25.00 3.58
CA GLU A 835 -32.13 24.30 3.83
C GLU A 835 -31.89 24.15 5.34
N LYS A 836 -31.52 22.93 5.76
CA LYS A 836 -31.13 22.61 7.14
C LYS A 836 -29.61 22.72 7.25
N GLU A 837 -29.16 23.74 7.96
CA GLU A 837 -27.79 23.86 8.47
C GLU A 837 -27.53 22.78 9.53
N ASN A 838 -26.52 21.93 9.28
CA ASN A 838 -26.04 20.94 10.23
C ASN A 838 -25.06 21.61 11.21
N SER A 839 -25.50 21.77 12.45
CA SER A 839 -24.72 22.23 13.59
C SER A 839 -23.64 21.21 13.98
N SER A 840 -22.39 21.64 13.95
CA SER A 840 -21.20 20.93 14.41
C SER A 840 -21.16 20.82 15.94
N SER A 841 -21.28 19.60 16.46
CA SER A 841 -21.12 19.32 17.88
C SER A 841 -19.65 19.10 18.24
N SER A 842 -19.10 20.00 19.06
CA SER A 842 -17.75 19.94 19.61
C SER A 842 -17.59 18.77 20.60
N SER A 843 -16.92 17.70 20.19
CA SER A 843 -16.50 16.63 21.11
C SER A 843 -15.09 16.93 21.64
N SER A 844 -14.98 17.20 22.94
CA SER A 844 -13.73 17.41 23.67
C SER A 844 -12.91 16.11 23.73
N LYS A 845 -11.91 15.98 22.84
CA LYS A 845 -10.91 14.90 22.90
C LYS A 845 -9.94 15.17 24.05
N LYS A 846 -10.07 14.38 25.13
CA LYS A 846 -9.10 14.34 26.24
C LYS A 846 -7.76 13.81 25.72
N LEU A 847 -6.72 14.65 25.86
CA LEU A 847 -5.33 14.36 25.54
C LEU A 847 -4.80 13.29 26.52
N ILE A 848 -4.59 12.06 26.06
CA ILE A 848 -3.89 11.02 26.81
C ILE A 848 -2.41 11.10 26.41
N ILE A 849 -1.59 11.63 27.31
CA ILE A 849 -0.13 11.69 27.17
C ILE A 849 0.42 10.29 27.44
N ILE A 850 0.63 9.50 26.38
CA ILE A 850 1.35 8.24 26.46
C ILE A 850 2.83 8.55 26.35
N SER A 851 3.53 8.53 27.48
CA SER A 851 4.99 8.64 27.54
C SER A 851 5.63 7.40 26.93
N PHE A 852 6.19 7.52 25.72
CA PHE A 852 7.03 6.48 25.14
C PHE A 852 8.33 6.37 25.94
N GLY A 853 8.42 5.35 26.79
CA GLY A 853 9.67 4.91 27.38
C GLY A 853 10.58 4.39 26.27
N PHE A 854 11.61 5.15 25.91
CA PHE A 854 12.66 4.71 25.00
C PHE A 854 13.36 3.49 25.58
N PHE A 855 12.97 2.29 25.12
CA PHE A 855 13.79 1.10 25.27
C PHE A 855 15.00 1.25 24.35
N LYS A 856 16.13 1.54 24.97
CA LYS A 856 17.45 1.62 24.35
C LYS A 856 17.85 0.23 23.86
N ASN A 857 17.41 -0.14 22.66
CA ASN A 857 17.73 -1.41 22.03
C ASN A 857 19.23 -1.49 21.72
N ASN A 858 19.91 -2.41 22.41
CA ASN A 858 21.34 -2.72 22.27
C ASN A 858 21.64 -3.49 20.96
N TYR A 859 21.37 -2.90 19.80
CA TYR A 859 21.69 -3.51 18.50
C TYR A 859 23.21 -3.55 18.18
N LEU A 860 24.03 -2.80 18.93
CA LEU A 860 25.48 -2.70 18.67
C LEU A 860 26.29 -3.96 19.05
N ASN A 861 25.76 -4.87 19.87
CA ASN A 861 26.51 -6.08 20.24
C ASN A 861 26.38 -7.22 19.22
N TYR A 862 25.35 -7.23 18.38
CA TYR A 862 25.14 -8.34 17.45
C TYR A 862 26.08 -8.28 16.23
N ILE A 863 26.51 -7.08 15.82
CA ILE A 863 27.47 -6.92 14.71
C ILE A 863 28.89 -7.33 15.12
N LYS A 864 29.24 -7.30 16.41
CA LYS A 864 30.61 -7.59 16.84
C LYS A 864 30.93 -9.08 16.97
N ILE A 865 29.92 -9.96 16.99
CA ILE A 865 30.15 -11.41 17.14
C ILE A 865 30.35 -12.09 15.79
N LYS A 866 29.89 -11.51 14.67
CA LYS A 866 30.01 -12.15 13.35
C LYS A 866 31.37 -12.02 12.64
N ILE A 867 32.40 -11.48 13.30
CA ILE A 867 33.75 -11.33 12.71
C ILE A 867 34.78 -12.34 13.26
N ASN A 868 34.47 -13.13 14.30
CA ASN A 868 35.42 -14.14 14.81
C ASN A 868 34.77 -15.54 14.90
N SER A 869 34.74 -16.24 13.76
CA SER A 869 34.64 -17.72 13.73
C SER A 869 35.14 -18.24 12.38
N ASN A 870 36.45 -18.17 12.16
CA ASN A 870 37.15 -18.92 11.11
C ASN A 870 38.01 -19.97 11.81
N GLU A 871 37.42 -21.11 12.13
CA GLU A 871 38.12 -22.35 12.46
C GLU A 871 37.08 -23.45 12.25
N TYR A 872 37.02 -23.98 11.03
CA TYR A 872 36.35 -25.25 10.75
C TYR A 872 37.27 -26.04 9.84
N ASP A 873 37.62 -27.21 10.36
CA ASP A 873 38.56 -28.18 9.85
C ASP A 873 38.19 -28.70 8.46
N ASP A 874 39.24 -28.91 7.68
CA ASP A 874 39.29 -29.69 6.45
C ASP A 874 38.80 -31.13 6.74
N ASP A 875 37.85 -31.63 5.96
CA ASP A 875 37.88 -32.98 5.38
C ASP A 875 36.59 -33.23 4.58
N ASP A 876 36.73 -34.09 3.57
CA ASP A 876 35.73 -34.71 2.69
C ASP A 876 35.42 -33.99 1.35
N ASP A 877 36.24 -34.41 0.39
CA ASP A 877 35.99 -34.56 -1.04
C ASP A 877 34.52 -34.86 -1.40
N ASP A 878 33.92 -34.01 -2.23
CA ASP A 878 33.19 -34.43 -3.44
C ASP A 878 32.86 -33.21 -4.31
N GLN A 879 33.56 -33.11 -5.46
CA GLN A 879 33.25 -32.17 -6.54
C GLN A 879 31.89 -32.51 -7.18
N PRO A 880 31.12 -31.49 -7.62
CA PRO A 880 31.12 -31.23 -9.07
C PRO A 880 31.08 -29.74 -9.47
N ASP A 881 31.89 -29.46 -10.50
CA ASP A 881 31.73 -28.49 -11.59
C ASP A 881 31.61 -26.96 -11.33
N ASN A 882 32.78 -26.32 -11.43
CA ASN A 882 33.08 -25.20 -12.35
C ASN A 882 32.03 -24.09 -12.51
N PHE A 883 32.05 -23.11 -11.58
CA PHE A 883 31.77 -21.72 -11.93
C PHE A 883 33.08 -20.92 -11.96
N SER A 884 33.37 -20.38 -13.14
CA SER A 884 34.61 -19.71 -13.54
C SER A 884 34.95 -18.50 -12.66
N LYS A 885 36.17 -18.55 -12.12
CA LYS A 885 36.90 -17.45 -11.47
C LYS A 885 37.00 -16.22 -12.38
N ASN A 886 36.33 -15.12 -12.02
CA ASN A 886 36.73 -13.79 -12.49
C ASN A 886 37.71 -13.18 -11.48
N ASN A 887 38.98 -13.18 -11.88
CA ASN A 887 40.12 -12.61 -11.18
C ASN A 887 39.95 -11.09 -11.03
N ILE A 888 39.67 -10.62 -9.81
CA ILE A 888 39.81 -9.21 -9.44
C ILE A 888 41.31 -8.95 -9.20
N ASN A 889 42.00 -8.49 -10.25
CA ASN A 889 43.36 -7.98 -10.17
C ASN A 889 43.35 -6.65 -9.39
N LEU A 890 43.79 -6.69 -8.13
CA LEU A 890 44.13 -5.52 -7.34
C LEU A 890 45.35 -4.82 -7.98
N VAL A 891 45.11 -3.74 -8.71
CA VAL A 891 46.15 -2.88 -9.26
C VAL A 891 46.82 -2.13 -8.10
N ASN A 892 48.04 -2.56 -7.82
CA ASN A 892 48.92 -2.05 -6.79
C ASN A 892 49.44 -0.65 -7.20
N LEU A 893 48.84 0.41 -6.67
CA LEU A 893 49.35 1.78 -6.80
C LEU A 893 50.50 1.98 -5.81
N GLN A 894 51.72 1.59 -6.22
CA GLN A 894 52.96 1.99 -5.57
C GLN A 894 53.70 3.06 -6.38
N SER A 895 54.18 4.07 -5.66
CA SER A 895 55.22 5.06 -5.99
C SER A 895 54.83 6.32 -6.78
N LYS A 896 54.35 7.34 -6.06
CA LYS A 896 55.14 8.55 -5.74
C LYS A 896 54.42 9.43 -4.72
#